data_AF-A0A7C5VSU8-F1
#
_entry.id   AF-A0A7C5VSU8-F1
#
_cell.length_a   1.000
_cell.length_b   1.000
_cell.length_c   1.000
_cell.angle_alpha   90.00
_cell.angle_beta   90.00
_cell.angle_gamma   90.00
#
_symmetry.space_group_name_H-M   'P 1'
#
loop_
_entity.id
_entity.type
_entity.pdbx_description
1 polymer ?
#
loop_
_entity_poly.entity_id
_entity_poly.type
_entity_poly.pdbx_seq_one_letter_code
_entity_poly.pdbx_strand_id
1 'polypeptide(L)'
;MVAIRRAVARALEWEDWLTLGLAYLCFLSVAWSIQKAHWADTMPSLLLLGLGGLIAGWILGRSSLPWPIALMTAAVWGLLATFLQSLYLVPEGSLGERIDSLYLRFQDYFHVVLSGGISNDALPFVVLVAGLTWGGAFFLAWGLFRWHTAWLGLLAGGITLLINFVLLNRGVLGAFILFAITGLLLLARAHILGKEQSWRREGLEYPPLLSPAHLHLSFWAALVLLMAAWIVPTGYGRPLAHTWEAVSGPFRSLASDWVRWVGPLKGKKLIEAVDIASVLPLRPGLYFASSGEVLAIRLPEGSKPTYLLLRAAVYEEYASGGWKAGERVGVRWPFATLRAPTELLAEPLRVEVQLLQGGTPSSVLLVPGQALPMAFTSGNAALPATALAPKGAVVSLSWADSTAPSHPLMSIHQDASDEDIRRALLREGYLALEIKRQGRRAREISAVPVEAILQATIVPEKKLSVGESYWTAGILPLPSLADLQAAGTDYPAWIQQVYLSLPKRIPSRMKELAREVAGDKPTPVDKVLAIANFLRTYPTVSESPVPTAGDLVDHFLFEARRGRVELRASAMVVLLRAAGVPARLAAGIALAPRDYDENQKAYRVTANQVLAWPEVYFPRWGWVPFLITEGEEALNLPYQYGLPVPAGLFGPLGPEDTLLQEILEGTDLP
;
A
#
# COMPACT_ATOMS: atom_id res chain seq x y z
N MET A 1 3.84 49.58 31.52
CA MET A 1 5.33 49.64 31.60
C MET A 1 5.92 48.78 32.72
N VAL A 2 5.46 48.87 33.98
CA VAL A 2 6.01 48.07 35.11
C VAL A 2 5.78 46.56 34.97
N ALA A 3 4.61 46.14 34.48
CA ALA A 3 4.31 44.73 34.18
C ALA A 3 5.22 44.16 33.07
N ILE A 4 5.51 44.97 32.05
CA ILE A 4 6.42 44.61 30.94
C ILE A 4 7.86 44.52 31.45
N ARG A 5 8.33 45.47 32.28
CA ARG A 5 9.66 45.40 32.92
C ARG A 5 9.83 44.18 33.82
N ARG A 6 8.82 43.79 34.61
CA ARG A 6 8.87 42.56 35.43
C ARG A 6 8.80 41.29 34.57
N ALA A 7 8.04 41.29 33.48
CA ALA A 7 8.01 40.19 32.53
C ALA A 7 9.36 40.01 31.81
N VAL A 8 10.01 41.12 31.43
CA VAL A 8 11.36 41.12 30.83
C VAL A 8 12.42 40.67 31.84
N ALA A 9 12.36 41.14 33.09
CA ALA A 9 13.29 40.70 34.15
C ALA A 9 13.17 39.20 34.46
N ARG A 10 11.94 38.63 34.42
CA ARG A 10 11.71 37.18 34.55
C ARG A 10 12.11 36.40 33.29
N ALA A 11 12.13 37.02 32.11
CA ALA A 11 12.57 36.35 30.87
C ALA A 11 14.10 36.19 30.77
N LEU A 12 14.85 36.80 31.68
CA LEU A 12 16.32 36.79 31.72
C LEU A 12 16.87 35.87 32.83
N GLU A 13 16.04 35.09 33.52
CA GLU A 13 16.53 34.12 34.51
C GLU A 13 17.25 32.98 33.79
N TRP A 14 18.51 32.72 34.16
CA TRP A 14 19.37 31.70 33.54
C TRP A 14 18.73 30.29 33.56
N GLU A 15 17.91 30.05 34.58
CA GLU A 15 17.11 28.85 34.81
C GLU A 15 16.11 28.53 33.69
N ASP A 16 15.54 29.59 33.10
CA ASP A 16 14.58 29.49 32.02
C ASP A 16 15.27 29.18 30.70
N TRP A 17 16.41 29.83 30.46
CA TRP A 17 17.27 29.55 29.32
C TRP A 17 17.80 28.12 29.34
N LEU A 18 18.10 27.58 30.53
CA LEU A 18 18.49 26.19 30.69
C LEU A 18 17.33 25.24 30.36
N THR A 19 16.13 25.52 30.87
CA THR A 19 14.94 24.70 30.60
C THR A 19 14.56 24.73 29.12
N LEU A 20 14.63 25.91 28.49
CA LEU A 20 14.43 26.09 27.05
C LEU A 20 15.52 25.38 26.24
N GLY A 21 16.77 25.42 26.70
CA GLY A 21 17.90 24.71 26.08
C GLY A 21 17.72 23.19 26.11
N LEU A 22 17.31 22.63 27.25
CA LEU A 22 16.98 21.21 27.36
C LEU A 22 15.79 20.82 26.48
N ALA A 23 14.75 21.67 26.44
CA ALA A 23 13.59 21.48 25.57
C ALA A 23 14.00 21.51 24.08
N TYR A 24 14.89 22.42 23.71
CA TYR A 24 15.46 22.52 22.37
C TYR A 24 16.28 21.28 22.01
N LEU A 25 17.15 20.78 22.89
CA LEU A 25 17.92 19.55 22.64
C LEU A 25 17.02 18.32 22.51
N CYS A 26 15.99 18.23 23.34
CA CYS A 26 14.99 17.18 23.26
C CYS A 26 14.23 17.23 21.93
N PHE A 27 13.75 18.42 21.53
CA PHE A 27 13.09 18.62 20.25
C PHE A 27 14.03 18.36 19.05
N LEU A 28 15.27 18.84 19.12
CA LEU A 28 16.32 18.68 18.11
C LEU A 28 16.53 17.19 17.80
N SER A 29 16.52 16.32 18.82
CA SER A 29 16.66 14.89 18.60
C SER A 29 15.53 14.31 17.71
N VAL A 30 14.29 14.72 17.95
CA VAL A 30 13.11 14.30 17.17
C VAL A 30 13.17 14.88 15.76
N ALA A 31 13.38 16.19 15.64
CA ALA A 31 13.45 16.88 14.36
C ALA A 31 14.59 16.38 13.47
N TRP A 32 15.77 16.13 14.06
CA TRP A 32 16.91 15.54 13.34
C TRP A 32 16.60 14.12 12.86
N SER A 33 15.91 13.32 13.67
CA SER A 33 15.48 11.98 13.28
C SER A 33 14.54 12.01 12.06
N ILE A 34 13.58 12.93 12.03
CA ILE A 34 12.65 13.12 10.92
C ILE A 34 13.37 13.66 9.68
N GLN A 35 14.25 14.66 9.81
CA GLN A 35 14.97 15.22 8.67
C GLN A 35 15.95 14.23 8.05
N LYS A 36 16.70 13.49 8.90
CA LYS A 36 17.68 12.49 8.44
C LYS A 36 17.03 11.30 7.75
N ALA A 37 15.74 11.07 7.99
CA ALA A 37 14.99 10.06 7.28
C ALA A 37 14.75 10.38 5.80
N HIS A 38 14.98 11.63 5.35
CA HIS A 38 14.84 12.05 3.95
C HIS A 38 13.50 11.63 3.32
N TRP A 39 12.40 11.85 4.06
CA TRP A 39 11.05 11.50 3.60
C TRP A 39 10.74 12.16 2.25
N ALA A 40 11.13 13.42 1.98
CA ALA A 40 10.91 14.06 0.68
C ALA A 40 12.19 14.71 0.13
N ASP A 41 12.25 14.93 -1.19
CA ASP A 41 13.36 15.62 -1.86
C ASP A 41 13.55 17.04 -1.34
N THR A 42 12.45 17.73 -1.02
CA THR A 42 12.44 19.08 -0.46
C THR A 42 11.72 19.06 0.89
N MET A 43 12.50 19.02 1.95
CA MET A 43 12.01 19.15 3.32
C MET A 43 12.22 20.60 3.82
N PRO A 44 11.19 21.23 4.39
CA PRO A 44 11.36 22.48 5.11
C PRO A 44 12.29 22.25 6.31
N SER A 45 12.90 23.34 6.78
CA SER A 45 13.67 23.30 8.01
C SER A 45 12.73 23.12 9.21
N LEU A 46 12.54 21.86 9.62
CA LEU A 46 11.81 21.47 10.81
C LEU A 46 12.45 22.05 12.08
N LEU A 47 13.77 22.27 12.05
CA LEU A 47 14.51 22.92 13.12
C LEU A 47 14.09 24.37 13.33
N LEU A 48 13.99 25.16 12.24
CA LEU A 48 13.57 26.56 12.33
C LEU A 48 12.11 26.69 12.77
N LEU A 49 11.22 25.86 12.21
CA LEU A 49 9.82 25.82 12.64
C LEU A 49 9.69 25.43 14.11
N GLY A 50 10.34 24.36 14.52
CA GLY A 50 10.28 23.91 15.90
C GLY A 50 10.88 24.90 16.88
N LEU A 51 11.99 25.56 16.52
CA LEU A 51 12.54 26.65 17.33
C LEU A 51 11.52 27.78 17.50
N GLY A 52 10.86 28.19 16.42
CA GLY A 52 9.78 29.18 16.48
C GLY A 52 8.62 28.70 17.36
N GLY A 53 8.23 27.43 17.28
CA GLY A 53 7.20 26.83 18.12
C GLY A 53 7.57 26.83 19.60
N LEU A 54 8.82 26.48 19.94
CA LEU A 54 9.36 26.54 21.30
C LEU A 54 9.36 27.97 21.85
N ILE A 55 9.81 28.94 21.05
CA ILE A 55 9.83 30.36 21.45
C ILE A 55 8.39 30.87 21.64
N ALA A 56 7.46 30.54 20.73
CA ALA A 56 6.06 30.90 20.86
C ALA A 56 5.43 30.29 22.12
N GLY A 57 5.71 29.01 22.41
CA GLY A 57 5.24 28.33 23.62
C GLY A 57 5.83 28.92 24.90
N TRP A 58 7.09 29.34 24.87
CA TRP A 58 7.74 30.04 25.98
C TRP A 58 7.12 31.41 26.25
N ILE A 59 6.91 32.23 25.21
CA ILE A 59 6.31 33.57 25.33
C ILE A 59 4.84 33.47 25.78
N LEU A 60 4.04 32.66 25.08
CA LEU A 60 2.61 32.54 25.35
C LEU A 60 2.33 31.80 26.66
N GLY A 61 3.14 30.80 27.01
CA GLY A 61 3.04 30.08 28.28
C GLY A 61 3.24 30.98 29.51
N ARG A 62 3.95 32.12 29.35
CA ARG A 62 4.14 33.14 30.39
C ARG A 62 3.13 34.28 30.33
N SER A 63 2.42 34.41 29.22
CA SER A 63 1.47 35.49 29.04
C SER A 63 0.31 35.36 30.03
N SER A 64 -0.29 36.49 30.39
CA SER A 64 -1.54 36.52 31.16
C SER A 64 -2.77 36.22 30.30
N LEU A 65 -2.58 35.83 29.03
CA LEU A 65 -3.69 35.57 28.13
C LEU A 65 -4.49 34.35 28.61
N PRO A 66 -5.83 34.38 28.47
CA PRO A 66 -6.66 33.19 28.59
C PRO A 66 -6.13 32.10 27.67
N TRP A 67 -6.13 30.84 28.16
CA TRP A 67 -5.59 29.71 27.41
C TRP A 67 -6.18 29.56 25.99
N PRO A 68 -7.49 29.83 25.71
CA PRO A 68 -8.01 29.68 24.35
C PRO A 68 -7.41 30.71 23.38
N ILE A 69 -7.24 31.95 23.82
CA ILE A 69 -6.69 33.03 23.01
C ILE A 69 -5.21 32.76 22.72
N ALA A 70 -4.47 32.27 23.72
CA ALA A 70 -3.07 31.90 23.54
C ALA A 70 -2.92 30.74 22.53
N LEU A 71 -3.74 29.69 22.63
CA LEU A 71 -3.73 28.58 21.67
C LEU A 71 -4.14 29.04 20.26
N MET A 72 -5.17 29.87 20.13
CA MET A 72 -5.61 30.41 18.84
C MET A 72 -4.51 31.27 18.20
N THR A 73 -3.82 32.08 19.01
CA THR A 73 -2.67 32.88 18.57
C THR A 73 -1.55 31.96 18.05
N ALA A 74 -1.17 30.94 18.83
CA ALA A 74 -0.15 29.98 18.45
C ALA A 74 -0.50 29.20 17.17
N ALA A 75 -1.78 28.84 17.01
CA ALA A 75 -2.28 28.17 15.82
C ALA A 75 -2.21 29.07 14.58
N VAL A 76 -2.62 30.34 14.68
CA VAL A 76 -2.54 31.30 13.57
C VAL A 76 -1.08 31.52 13.15
N TRP A 77 -0.17 31.74 14.09
CA TRP A 77 1.26 31.89 13.78
C TRP A 77 1.87 30.62 13.21
N GLY A 78 1.48 29.44 13.71
CA GLY A 78 1.93 28.15 13.18
C GLY A 78 1.45 27.89 11.76
N LEU A 79 0.16 28.12 11.49
CA LEU A 79 -0.42 28.00 10.15
C LEU A 79 0.22 28.99 9.19
N LEU A 80 0.45 30.24 9.62
CA LEU A 80 1.14 31.23 8.79
C LEU A 80 2.58 30.83 8.49
N ALA A 81 3.36 30.41 9.50
CA ALA A 81 4.76 30.01 9.31
C ALA A 81 4.89 28.79 8.40
N THR A 82 4.04 27.79 8.58
CA THR A 82 4.01 26.57 7.74
C THR A 82 3.56 26.86 6.33
N PHE A 83 2.54 27.71 6.15
CA PHE A 83 2.09 28.18 4.84
C PHE A 83 3.19 28.95 4.11
N LEU A 84 3.83 29.93 4.75
CA LEU A 84 4.92 30.69 4.14
C LEU A 84 6.09 29.80 3.74
N GLN A 85 6.44 28.81 4.56
CA GLN A 85 7.50 27.88 4.22
C GLN A 85 7.08 26.93 3.09
N SER A 86 5.81 26.54 3.02
CA SER A 86 5.29 25.73 1.91
C SER A 86 5.37 26.45 0.57
N LEU A 87 5.17 27.77 0.53
CA LEU A 87 5.31 28.59 -0.69
C LEU A 87 6.75 28.65 -1.21
N TYR A 88 7.74 28.42 -0.35
CA TYR A 88 9.15 28.33 -0.74
C TYR A 88 9.49 26.98 -1.37
N LEU A 89 8.72 25.93 -1.05
CA LEU A 89 8.92 24.59 -1.61
C LEU A 89 8.32 24.44 -3.02
N VAL A 90 7.45 25.37 -3.44
CA VAL A 90 6.89 25.40 -4.80
C VAL A 90 7.89 26.15 -5.72
N PRO A 91 8.50 25.47 -6.71
CA PRO A 91 9.71 25.98 -7.37
C PRO A 91 9.52 27.27 -8.18
N GLU A 92 8.36 27.52 -8.78
CA GLU A 92 8.20 28.58 -9.80
C GLU A 92 6.79 29.21 -9.79
N GLY A 93 6.70 30.42 -10.34
CA GLY A 93 5.46 31.17 -10.53
C GLY A 93 5.29 32.41 -9.64
N SER A 94 4.30 33.24 -10.00
CA SER A 94 3.85 34.38 -9.20
C SER A 94 3.29 33.91 -7.84
N LEU A 95 3.13 34.83 -6.87
CA LEU A 95 2.58 34.47 -5.56
C LEU A 95 1.19 33.84 -5.67
N GLY A 96 0.35 34.32 -6.60
CA GLY A 96 -0.95 33.72 -6.90
C GLY A 96 -0.83 32.28 -7.41
N GLU A 97 0.03 32.06 -8.42
CA GLU A 97 0.25 30.73 -9.00
C GLU A 97 0.77 29.71 -7.99
N ARG A 98 1.64 30.13 -7.06
CA ARG A 98 2.13 29.26 -5.98
C ARG A 98 1.03 28.88 -5.00
N ILE A 99 0.16 29.83 -4.64
CA ILE A 99 -1.00 29.58 -3.77
C ILE A 99 -1.97 28.62 -4.47
N ASP A 100 -2.28 28.88 -5.73
CA ASP A 100 -3.17 28.02 -6.51
C ASP A 100 -2.60 26.62 -6.67
N SER A 101 -1.29 26.49 -6.95
CA SER A 101 -0.61 25.20 -7.02
C SER A 101 -0.67 24.45 -5.69
N LEU A 102 -0.40 25.13 -4.58
CA LEU A 102 -0.47 24.54 -3.25
C LEU A 102 -1.91 24.06 -2.95
N TYR A 103 -2.91 24.91 -3.21
CA TYR A 103 -4.31 24.58 -3.01
C TYR A 103 -4.74 23.35 -3.82
N LEU A 104 -4.43 23.32 -5.12
CA LEU A 104 -4.77 22.20 -6.00
C LEU A 104 -4.07 20.90 -5.56
N ARG A 105 -2.78 20.96 -5.22
CA ARG A 105 -2.03 19.79 -4.71
C ARG A 105 -2.60 19.26 -3.41
N PHE A 106 -3.02 20.14 -2.49
CA PHE A 106 -3.68 19.74 -1.25
C PHE A 106 -5.06 19.11 -1.51
N GLN A 107 -5.85 19.70 -2.41
CA GLN A 107 -7.15 19.15 -2.79
C GLN A 107 -6.99 17.75 -3.42
N ASP A 108 -6.07 17.59 -4.36
CA ASP A 108 -5.79 16.32 -5.01
C ASP A 108 -5.26 15.30 -4.00
N TYR A 109 -4.37 15.70 -3.11
CA TYR A 109 -3.85 14.85 -2.04
C TYR A 109 -4.97 14.34 -1.14
N PHE A 110 -5.82 15.22 -0.60
CA PHE A 110 -6.91 14.78 0.29
C PHE A 110 -7.94 13.93 -0.44
N HIS A 111 -8.25 14.23 -1.70
CA HIS A 111 -9.12 13.37 -2.51
C HIS A 111 -8.51 11.98 -2.68
N VAL A 112 -7.21 11.88 -3.00
CA VAL A 112 -6.52 10.60 -3.17
C VAL A 112 -6.44 9.83 -1.85
N VAL A 113 -6.09 10.48 -0.74
CA VAL A 113 -6.01 9.87 0.59
C VAL A 113 -7.36 9.34 1.06
N LEU A 114 -8.43 10.14 0.92
CA LEU A 114 -9.79 9.75 1.32
C LEU A 114 -10.40 8.67 0.42
N SER A 115 -10.00 8.62 -0.85
CA SER A 115 -10.41 7.57 -1.80
C SER A 115 -9.54 6.30 -1.74
N GLY A 116 -8.60 6.24 -0.78
CA GLY A 116 -7.70 5.10 -0.59
C GLY A 116 -6.66 4.91 -1.71
N GLY A 117 -6.46 5.92 -2.56
CA GLY A 117 -5.47 5.92 -3.64
C GLY A 117 -4.06 6.29 -3.17
N ILE A 118 -3.09 6.28 -4.11
CA ILE A 118 -1.68 6.61 -3.85
C ILE A 118 -1.37 8.01 -4.39
N SER A 119 -1.03 8.96 -3.53
CA SER A 119 -0.57 10.29 -3.96
C SER A 119 0.87 10.21 -4.45
N ASN A 120 1.18 10.82 -5.60
CA ASN A 120 2.57 10.99 -6.06
C ASN A 120 3.24 12.27 -5.53
N ASP A 121 2.49 13.19 -4.93
CA ASP A 121 3.03 14.44 -4.38
C ASP A 121 3.30 14.28 -2.87
N ALA A 122 4.55 14.49 -2.47
CA ALA A 122 4.98 14.50 -1.07
C ALA A 122 4.76 15.85 -0.37
N LEU A 123 4.55 16.94 -1.13
CA LEU A 123 4.48 18.29 -0.59
C LEU A 123 3.38 18.46 0.48
N PRO A 124 2.12 18.03 0.26
CA PRO A 124 1.07 18.20 1.27
C PRO A 124 1.40 17.47 2.59
N PHE A 125 1.98 16.26 2.49
CA PHE A 125 2.47 15.53 3.65
C PHE A 125 3.57 16.30 4.40
N VAL A 126 4.56 16.80 3.66
CA VAL A 126 5.67 17.55 4.23
C VAL A 126 5.18 18.80 4.97
N VAL A 127 4.17 19.49 4.43
CA VAL A 127 3.54 20.64 5.07
C VAL A 127 2.75 20.25 6.33
N LEU A 128 2.07 19.09 6.32
CA LEU A 128 1.42 18.55 7.53
C LEU A 128 2.45 18.21 8.62
N VAL A 129 3.56 17.56 8.28
CA VAL A 129 4.65 17.27 9.21
C VAL A 129 5.27 18.55 9.76
N ALA A 130 5.45 19.57 8.93
CA ALA A 130 5.90 20.89 9.34
C ALA A 130 4.95 21.52 10.39
N GLY A 131 3.63 21.45 10.15
CA GLY A 131 2.62 21.91 11.11
C GLY A 131 2.59 21.13 12.41
N LEU A 132 2.68 19.81 12.35
CA LEU A 132 2.79 18.96 13.53
C LEU A 132 4.07 19.21 14.32
N THR A 133 5.18 19.52 13.63
CA THR A 133 6.45 19.89 14.25
C THR A 133 6.32 21.20 15.03
N TRP A 134 5.71 22.22 14.43
CA TRP A 134 5.40 23.47 15.12
C TRP A 134 4.52 23.24 16.35
N GLY A 135 3.42 22.50 16.18
CA GLY A 135 2.47 22.20 17.25
C GLY A 135 3.12 21.42 18.40
N GLY A 136 3.87 20.36 18.10
CA GLY A 136 4.56 19.54 19.09
C GLY A 136 5.61 20.35 19.88
N ALA A 137 6.40 21.17 19.20
CA ALA A 137 7.35 22.08 19.83
C ALA A 137 6.65 23.12 20.73
N PHE A 138 5.57 23.72 20.25
CA PHE A 138 4.75 24.64 21.01
C PHE A 138 4.17 23.98 22.27
N PHE A 139 3.56 22.80 22.15
CA PHE A 139 2.96 22.10 23.29
C PHE A 139 4.00 21.62 24.31
N LEU A 140 5.21 21.25 23.87
CA LEU A 140 6.32 20.95 24.77
C LEU A 140 6.68 22.18 25.61
N ALA A 141 6.93 23.34 24.98
CA ALA A 141 7.24 24.57 25.71
C ALA A 141 6.05 25.05 26.57
N TRP A 142 4.83 25.01 26.05
CA TRP A 142 3.61 25.37 26.78
C TRP A 142 3.43 24.50 28.03
N GLY A 143 3.60 23.18 27.90
CA GLY A 143 3.55 22.24 29.02
C GLY A 143 4.57 22.58 30.09
N LEU A 144 5.80 22.91 29.71
CA LEU A 144 6.88 23.27 30.63
C LEU A 144 6.61 24.59 31.37
N PHE A 145 6.20 25.65 30.67
CA PHE A 145 6.12 26.99 31.26
C PHE A 145 4.74 27.34 31.84
N ARG A 146 3.65 26.76 31.32
CA ARG A 146 2.29 27.02 31.81
C ARG A 146 1.82 25.95 32.80
N TRP A 147 2.06 24.68 32.48
CA TRP A 147 1.56 23.53 33.25
C TRP A 147 2.63 22.87 34.13
N HIS A 148 3.90 23.22 33.97
CA HIS A 148 5.04 22.64 34.71
C HIS A 148 5.14 21.13 34.54
N THR A 149 4.84 20.63 33.34
CA THR A 149 4.92 19.21 33.00
C THR A 149 5.58 19.01 31.63
N ALA A 150 6.48 18.03 31.54
CA ALA A 150 7.13 17.66 30.28
C ALA A 150 6.42 16.49 29.57
N TRP A 151 5.51 15.80 30.26
CA TRP A 151 4.97 14.50 29.81
C TRP A 151 4.33 14.53 28.44
N LEU A 152 3.50 15.53 28.15
CA LEU A 152 2.77 15.60 26.88
C LEU A 152 3.72 15.74 25.68
N GLY A 153 4.72 16.62 25.78
CA GLY A 153 5.72 16.81 24.74
C GLY A 153 6.67 15.61 24.60
N LEU A 154 7.06 14.99 25.73
CA LEU A 154 7.92 13.81 25.71
C LEU A 154 7.21 12.57 25.15
N LEU A 155 5.92 12.39 25.45
CA LEU A 155 5.15 11.27 24.93
C LEU A 155 4.95 11.41 23.41
N ALA A 156 4.60 12.61 22.94
CA ALA A 156 4.49 12.89 21.51
C ALA A 156 5.83 12.70 20.76
N GLY A 157 6.93 13.25 21.31
CA GLY A 157 8.27 13.11 20.73
C GLY A 157 8.78 11.66 20.74
N GLY A 158 8.51 10.93 21.83
CA GLY A 158 8.88 9.53 21.99
C GLY A 158 8.14 8.62 21.01
N ILE A 159 6.82 8.79 20.84
CA ILE A 159 6.03 8.07 19.82
C ILE A 159 6.58 8.36 18.42
N THR A 160 6.88 9.63 18.12
CA THR A 160 7.43 10.02 16.81
C THR A 160 8.77 9.34 16.53
N LEU A 161 9.68 9.30 17.51
CA LEU A 161 10.95 8.59 17.39
C LEU A 161 10.77 7.09 17.25
N LEU A 162 9.82 6.49 17.99
CA LEU A 162 9.50 5.07 17.91
C LEU A 162 8.98 4.69 16.53
N ILE A 163 8.03 5.45 15.98
CA ILE A 163 7.52 5.25 14.61
C ILE A 163 8.67 5.34 13.61
N ASN A 164 9.51 6.37 13.71
CA ASN A 164 10.64 6.55 12.80
C ASN A 164 11.67 5.41 12.92
N PHE A 165 11.90 4.90 14.13
CA PHE A 165 12.77 3.75 14.40
C PHE A 165 12.22 2.46 13.80
N VAL A 166 10.94 2.15 14.04
CA VAL A 166 10.25 0.96 13.50
C VAL A 166 10.26 0.97 11.97
N LEU A 167 10.15 2.16 11.35
CA LEU A 167 10.05 2.31 9.89
C LEU A 167 11.39 2.26 9.16
N LEU A 168 12.47 2.85 9.71
CA LEU A 168 13.70 3.08 8.97
C LEU A 168 14.88 2.21 9.42
N ASN A 169 14.83 1.68 10.65
CA ASN A 169 15.81 0.76 11.24
C ASN A 169 17.31 1.19 11.09
N ARG A 170 17.61 2.45 10.78
CA ARG A 170 18.98 2.96 10.56
C ARG A 170 19.16 4.37 11.09
N GLY A 171 20.23 4.59 11.86
CA GLY A 171 20.75 5.93 12.16
C GLY A 171 19.93 6.77 13.14
N VAL A 172 18.87 6.21 13.76
CA VAL A 172 17.99 6.85 14.74
C VAL A 172 18.48 6.67 16.19
N LEU A 173 19.37 5.70 16.44
CA LEU A 173 19.80 5.35 17.80
C LEU A 173 20.43 6.53 18.56
N GLY A 174 21.23 7.35 17.88
CA GLY A 174 21.79 8.57 18.48
C GLY A 174 20.71 9.61 18.86
N ALA A 175 19.65 9.72 18.06
CA ALA A 175 18.51 10.59 18.38
C ALA A 175 17.76 10.07 19.60
N PHE A 176 17.57 8.75 19.71
CA PHE A 176 16.90 8.13 20.85
C PHE A 176 17.68 8.33 22.16
N ILE A 177 19.00 8.15 22.14
CA ILE A 177 19.84 8.39 23.32
C ILE A 177 19.78 9.86 23.75
N LEU A 178 19.93 10.80 22.81
CA LEU A 178 19.83 12.23 23.11
C LEU A 178 18.46 12.59 23.68
N PHE A 179 17.39 12.07 23.08
CA PHE A 179 16.01 12.25 23.56
C PHE A 179 15.84 11.73 24.99
N ALA A 180 16.32 10.52 25.28
CA ALA A 180 16.19 9.92 26.59
C ALA A 180 16.93 10.71 27.68
N ILE A 181 18.18 11.13 27.41
CA ILE A 181 18.96 11.95 28.36
C ILE A 181 18.26 13.27 28.64
N THR A 182 17.96 14.03 27.59
CA THR A 182 17.35 15.36 27.70
C THR A 182 15.93 15.31 28.24
N GLY A 183 15.16 14.27 27.92
CA GLY A 183 13.80 14.06 28.41
C GLY A 183 13.75 13.72 29.90
N LEU A 184 14.65 12.87 30.40
CA LEU A 184 14.77 12.60 31.83
C LEU A 184 15.19 13.86 32.61
N LEU A 185 16.14 14.63 32.06
CA LEU A 185 16.52 15.92 32.64
C LEU A 185 15.36 16.93 32.64
N LEU A 186 14.56 16.98 31.57
CA LEU A 186 13.36 17.82 31.50
C LEU A 186 12.29 17.39 32.51
N LEU A 187 12.09 16.09 32.73
CA LEU A 187 11.15 15.60 33.73
C LEU A 187 11.59 16.00 35.14
N ALA A 188 12.86 15.78 35.48
CA ALA A 188 13.42 16.23 36.75
C ALA A 188 13.29 17.75 36.92
N ARG A 189 13.55 18.51 35.84
CA ARG A 189 13.43 19.96 35.82
C ARG A 189 11.99 20.44 36.00
N ALA A 190 11.03 19.84 35.31
CA ALA A 190 9.61 20.17 35.44
C ALA A 190 9.09 19.87 36.86
N HIS A 191 9.55 18.77 37.46
CA HIS A 191 9.20 18.39 38.82
C HIS A 191 9.68 19.42 39.86
N ILE A 192 10.95 19.83 39.79
CA ILE A 192 11.49 20.82 40.74
C ILE A 192 10.84 22.20 40.56
N LEU A 193 10.60 22.63 39.31
CA LEU A 193 9.90 23.89 39.02
C LEU A 193 8.48 23.91 39.63
N GLY A 194 7.76 22.79 39.54
CA GLY A 194 6.45 22.65 40.19
C GLY A 194 6.53 22.73 41.72
N LYS A 195 7.55 22.11 42.32
CA LYS A 195 7.77 22.14 43.77
C LYS A 195 8.15 23.52 44.29
N GLU A 196 9.08 24.21 43.61
CA GLU A 196 9.45 25.58 43.95
C GLU A 196 8.25 26.52 43.91
N GLN A 197 7.36 26.36 42.93
CA GLN A 197 6.16 27.17 42.84
C GLN A 197 5.16 26.90 43.99
N SER A 198 5.04 25.63 44.42
CA SER A 198 4.27 25.27 45.62
C SER A 198 4.86 25.91 46.86
N TRP A 199 6.17 25.79 47.07
CA TRP A 199 6.87 26.38 48.21
C TRP A 199 6.79 27.90 48.24
N ARG A 200 6.90 28.57 47.09
CA ARG A 200 6.68 30.03 46.99
C ARG A 200 5.24 30.43 47.36
N ARG A 201 4.24 29.61 47.04
CA ARG A 201 2.85 29.85 47.44
C ARG A 201 2.62 29.60 48.92
N GLU A 202 3.33 28.63 49.49
CA GLU A 202 3.29 28.25 50.90
C GLU A 202 4.18 29.14 51.79
N GLY A 203 5.01 30.00 51.20
CA GLY A 203 5.93 30.89 51.93
C GLY A 203 7.18 30.21 52.48
N LEU A 204 7.53 29.03 51.97
CA LEU A 204 8.71 28.27 52.38
C LEU A 204 9.96 28.79 51.64
N GLU A 205 10.98 29.19 52.40
CA GLU A 205 12.30 29.51 51.85
C GLU A 205 13.03 28.23 51.43
N TYR A 206 13.76 28.30 50.32
CA TYR A 206 14.54 27.18 49.80
C TYR A 206 15.93 27.63 49.34
N PRO A 207 16.93 26.73 49.34
CA PRO A 207 18.32 27.09 49.04
C PRO A 207 18.50 27.59 47.60
N PRO A 208 19.31 28.65 47.35
CA PRO A 208 19.53 29.21 46.03
C PRO A 208 20.26 28.27 45.05
N LEU A 209 20.97 27.26 45.55
CA LEU A 209 21.69 26.26 44.76
C LEU A 209 20.94 24.93 44.56
N LEU A 210 19.68 24.85 45.00
CA LEU A 210 18.87 23.63 44.89
C LEU A 210 18.73 23.17 43.44
N SER A 211 18.44 24.11 42.55
CA SER A 211 18.22 23.91 41.12
C SER A 211 19.47 23.34 40.39
N PRO A 212 20.67 23.95 40.49
CA PRO A 212 21.91 23.37 39.95
C PRO A 212 22.26 21.99 40.54
N ALA A 213 22.13 21.82 41.85
CA ALA A 213 22.50 20.58 42.54
C ALA A 213 21.58 19.41 42.11
N HIS A 214 20.28 19.68 41.99
CA HIS A 214 19.30 18.67 41.57
C HIS A 214 19.52 18.24 40.12
N LEU A 215 19.87 19.17 39.23
CA LEU A 215 20.18 18.85 37.83
C LEU A 215 21.45 18.02 37.68
N HIS A 216 22.51 18.34 38.43
CA HIS A 216 23.72 17.52 38.43
C HIS A 216 23.45 16.09 38.90
N LEU A 217 22.68 15.92 39.99
CA LEU A 217 22.29 14.60 40.47
C LEU A 217 21.41 13.86 39.44
N SER A 218 20.44 14.54 38.85
CA SER A 218 19.54 13.98 37.84
C SER A 218 20.30 13.56 36.58
N PHE A 219 21.33 14.30 36.18
CA PHE A 219 22.21 13.94 35.07
C PHE A 219 22.92 12.60 35.33
N TRP A 220 23.57 12.46 36.49
CA TRP A 220 24.24 11.20 36.83
C TRP A 220 23.26 10.04 37.01
N ALA A 221 22.11 10.28 37.64
CA ALA A 221 21.06 9.27 37.76
C ALA A 221 20.53 8.81 36.39
N ALA A 222 20.27 9.75 35.47
CA ALA A 222 19.86 9.43 34.11
C ALA A 222 20.94 8.65 33.35
N LEU A 223 22.21 9.03 33.51
CA LEU A 223 23.34 8.32 32.89
C LEU A 223 23.46 6.88 33.40
N VAL A 224 23.38 6.68 34.72
CA VAL A 224 23.42 5.34 35.34
C VAL A 224 22.23 4.50 34.86
N LEU A 225 21.03 5.08 34.81
CA LEU A 225 19.83 4.40 34.33
C LEU A 225 19.96 3.96 32.87
N LEU A 226 20.52 4.82 32.00
CA LEU A 226 20.75 4.50 30.59
C LEU A 226 21.85 3.45 30.41
N MET A 227 22.95 3.52 31.18
CA MET A 227 23.98 2.49 31.16
C MET A 227 23.44 1.15 31.66
N ALA A 228 22.67 1.15 32.75
CA ALA A 228 22.04 -0.05 33.27
C ALA A 228 21.11 -0.67 32.22
N ALA A 229 20.26 0.13 31.57
CA ALA A 229 19.38 -0.31 30.48
C ALA A 229 20.17 -0.93 29.30
N TRP A 230 21.39 -0.44 29.05
CA TRP A 230 22.26 -0.96 27.99
C TRP A 230 23.01 -2.24 28.39
N ILE A 231 23.28 -2.43 29.68
CA ILE A 231 24.01 -3.59 30.23
C ILE A 231 23.08 -4.78 30.48
N VAL A 232 21.76 -4.57 30.65
CA VAL A 232 20.79 -5.66 30.81
C VAL A 232 20.93 -6.66 29.64
N PRO A 233 21.33 -7.92 29.90
CA PRO A 233 21.58 -8.88 28.84
C PRO A 233 20.31 -9.13 28.04
N THR A 234 20.37 -8.93 26.73
CA THR A 234 19.29 -9.27 25.77
C THR A 234 19.06 -10.79 25.64
N GLY A 235 19.71 -11.61 26.47
CA GLY A 235 19.57 -13.07 26.53
C GLY A 235 18.17 -13.58 26.90
N TYR A 236 17.23 -12.71 27.30
CA TYR A 236 15.79 -13.02 27.46
C TYR A 236 15.00 -12.91 26.14
N GLY A 237 15.60 -13.31 25.02
CA GLY A 237 15.13 -12.97 23.67
C GLY A 237 13.72 -13.44 23.28
N ARG A 238 13.21 -14.55 23.85
CA ARG A 238 11.88 -15.09 23.48
C ARG A 238 10.69 -14.30 24.05
N PRO A 239 10.62 -13.99 25.36
CA PRO A 239 9.54 -13.16 25.90
C PRO A 239 9.59 -11.70 25.40
N LEU A 240 10.79 -11.14 25.18
CA LEU A 240 10.95 -9.80 24.63
C LEU A 240 10.58 -9.69 23.15
N ALA A 241 10.74 -10.76 22.36
CA ALA A 241 10.32 -10.77 20.96
C ALA A 241 8.79 -10.65 20.83
N HIS A 242 8.02 -11.40 21.64
CA HIS A 242 6.56 -11.31 21.63
C HIS A 242 6.05 -9.96 22.15
N THR A 243 6.66 -9.38 23.19
CA THR A 243 6.27 -8.05 23.66
C THR A 243 6.68 -6.96 22.67
N TRP A 244 7.84 -7.08 22.05
CA TRP A 244 8.24 -6.19 20.96
C TRP A 244 7.28 -6.28 19.77
N GLU A 245 6.83 -7.49 19.41
CA GLU A 245 5.85 -7.68 18.34
C GLU A 245 4.47 -7.13 18.73
N ALA A 246 4.02 -7.30 19.98
CA ALA A 246 2.77 -6.71 20.47
C ALA A 246 2.81 -5.17 20.49
N VAL A 247 3.96 -4.58 20.84
CA VAL A 247 4.13 -3.12 20.88
C VAL A 247 4.34 -2.54 19.48
N SER A 248 5.15 -3.18 18.64
CA SER A 248 5.48 -2.69 17.29
C SER A 248 4.44 -3.05 16.24
N GLY A 249 3.65 -4.10 16.45
CA GLY A 249 2.62 -4.61 15.53
C GLY A 249 1.63 -3.53 15.07
N PRO A 250 0.97 -2.80 16.00
CA PRO A 250 0.05 -1.70 15.64
C PRO A 250 0.73 -0.60 14.82
N PHE A 251 1.99 -0.27 15.12
CA PHE A 251 2.73 0.74 14.35
C PHE A 251 3.17 0.22 12.98
N ARG A 252 3.43 -1.09 12.84
CA ARG A 252 3.73 -1.74 11.55
C ARG A 252 2.51 -1.82 10.64
N SER A 253 1.31 -2.04 11.20
CA SER A 253 0.06 -1.97 10.41
C SER A 253 -0.29 -0.53 10.05
N LEU A 254 -0.10 0.42 10.96
CA LEU A 254 -0.25 1.85 10.65
C LEU A 254 0.75 2.30 9.59
N ALA A 255 1.97 1.75 9.59
CA ALA A 255 2.98 2.03 8.59
C ALA A 255 2.57 1.67 7.15
N SER A 256 1.91 0.53 6.95
CA SER A 256 1.42 0.15 5.60
C SER A 256 0.37 1.13 5.07
N ASP A 257 -0.52 1.62 5.93
CA ASP A 257 -1.47 2.68 5.58
C ASP A 257 -0.78 4.05 5.45
N TRP A 258 0.26 4.29 6.23
CA TRP A 258 1.07 5.50 6.21
C TRP A 258 1.75 5.70 4.85
N VAL A 259 2.33 4.65 4.24
CA VAL A 259 2.97 4.76 2.90
C VAL A 259 1.96 5.17 1.81
N ARG A 260 0.69 4.80 1.95
CA ARG A 260 -0.39 5.24 1.07
C ARG A 260 -0.63 6.74 1.19
N TRP A 261 -0.68 7.25 2.42
CA TRP A 261 -0.99 8.66 2.71
C TRP A 261 0.16 9.58 2.37
N VAL A 262 1.37 9.17 2.72
CA VAL A 262 2.53 10.06 2.80
C VAL A 262 3.21 10.32 1.44
N GLY A 263 2.85 9.57 0.40
CA GLY A 263 3.45 9.74 -0.92
C GLY A 263 4.90 9.21 -0.99
N PRO A 264 5.71 9.60 -1.98
CA PRO A 264 7.02 9.02 -2.23
C PRO A 264 7.97 9.34 -1.09
N LEU A 265 8.46 8.29 -0.41
CA LEU A 265 9.44 8.41 0.64
C LEU A 265 10.79 7.89 0.18
N LYS A 266 11.82 8.73 0.26
CA LYS A 266 13.17 8.38 -0.16
C LYS A 266 13.83 7.50 0.90
N GLY A 267 13.49 6.21 0.90
CA GLY A 267 14.17 5.20 1.71
C GLY A 267 14.08 3.82 1.05
N LYS A 268 15.23 3.25 0.71
CA LYS A 268 15.41 1.94 0.05
C LYS A 268 14.88 0.73 0.85
N LYS A 269 14.17 0.95 1.97
CA LYS A 269 13.72 -0.06 2.94
C LYS A 269 12.34 0.25 3.53
N LEU A 270 11.56 1.14 2.91
CA LEU A 270 10.22 1.46 3.41
C LEU A 270 9.28 0.27 3.17
N ILE A 271 9.22 -0.55 4.23
CA ILE A 271 8.29 -1.64 4.53
C ILE A 271 8.68 -3.00 3.93
N GLU A 272 8.95 -3.94 4.83
CA GLU A 272 9.27 -5.34 4.55
C GLU A 272 8.07 -6.16 3.98
N ALA A 273 6.96 -5.49 3.69
CA ALA A 273 5.73 -6.05 3.18
C ALA A 273 4.81 -4.90 2.72
N VAL A 274 5.03 -4.35 1.52
CA VAL A 274 3.87 -3.77 0.82
C VAL A 274 2.94 -4.96 0.61
N ASP A 275 1.72 -4.88 1.13
CA ASP A 275 0.73 -5.89 0.84
C ASP A 275 0.35 -5.78 -0.64
N ILE A 276 1.11 -6.49 -1.47
CA ILE A 276 0.97 -6.54 -2.93
C ILE A 276 -0.48 -6.89 -3.29
N ALA A 277 -1.23 -7.56 -2.41
CA ALA A 277 -2.65 -7.82 -2.61
C ALA A 277 -3.47 -6.55 -2.90
N SER A 278 -3.14 -5.41 -2.28
CA SER A 278 -4.01 -4.24 -2.24
C SER A 278 -3.53 -3.05 -3.06
N VAL A 279 -2.22 -2.79 -3.12
CA VAL A 279 -1.68 -1.57 -3.71
C VAL A 279 -0.34 -1.83 -4.38
N LEU A 280 -0.13 -1.28 -5.58
CA LEU A 280 1.13 -1.31 -6.31
C LEU A 280 1.61 0.13 -6.62
N PRO A 281 2.50 0.70 -5.82
CA PRO A 281 3.10 1.99 -6.14
C PRO A 281 4.05 1.87 -7.33
N LEU A 282 3.96 2.79 -8.31
CA LEU A 282 4.84 2.80 -9.49
C LEU A 282 6.18 3.49 -9.22
N ARG A 283 6.85 3.07 -8.15
CA ARG A 283 8.07 3.69 -7.61
C ARG A 283 9.24 2.72 -7.55
N PRO A 284 10.50 3.21 -7.48
CA PRO A 284 11.67 2.35 -7.46
C PRO A 284 11.57 1.27 -6.38
N GLY A 285 11.64 0.00 -6.79
CA GLY A 285 11.83 -1.15 -5.91
C GLY A 285 10.58 -1.91 -5.50
N LEU A 286 9.98 -2.62 -6.46
CA LEU A 286 9.23 -3.85 -6.13
C LEU A 286 10.26 -4.92 -5.75
N TYR A 287 10.74 -4.87 -4.52
CA TYR A 287 11.65 -5.89 -3.98
C TYR A 287 11.00 -6.52 -2.76
N PHE A 288 11.06 -7.86 -2.66
CA PHE A 288 10.86 -8.50 -1.36
C PHE A 288 11.99 -8.08 -0.41
N ALA A 289 11.71 -8.06 0.89
CA ALA A 289 12.58 -7.44 1.88
C ALA A 289 13.77 -8.32 2.31
N SER A 290 14.36 -9.08 1.40
CA SER A 290 15.48 -9.96 1.71
C SER A 290 16.55 -9.95 0.62
N SER A 291 17.80 -10.08 1.05
CA SER A 291 18.97 -10.19 0.19
C SER A 291 19.28 -11.65 -0.19
N GLY A 292 18.27 -12.50 -0.28
CA GLY A 292 18.43 -13.94 -0.49
C GLY A 292 17.22 -14.60 -1.16
N GLU A 293 17.23 -15.93 -1.18
CA GLU A 293 16.13 -16.74 -1.71
C GLU A 293 14.92 -16.62 -0.78
N VAL A 294 13.79 -16.19 -1.35
CA VAL A 294 12.52 -15.96 -0.65
C VAL A 294 11.58 -17.15 -0.80
N LEU A 295 11.59 -17.75 -2.01
CA LEU A 295 10.75 -18.87 -2.37
C LEU A 295 11.54 -19.90 -3.18
N ALA A 296 11.15 -21.15 -3.04
CA ALA A 296 11.48 -22.20 -4.00
C ALA A 296 10.21 -22.60 -4.74
N ILE A 297 10.28 -22.66 -6.08
CA ILE A 297 9.16 -23.11 -6.91
C ILE A 297 9.55 -24.41 -7.60
N ARG A 298 8.81 -25.49 -7.34
CA ARG A 298 9.07 -26.81 -7.96
C ARG A 298 8.03 -27.11 -9.02
N LEU A 299 8.52 -27.63 -10.14
CA LEU A 299 7.69 -28.20 -11.20
C LEU A 299 7.43 -29.69 -10.91
N PRO A 300 6.39 -30.29 -11.52
CA PRO A 300 6.15 -31.73 -11.46
C PRO A 300 7.35 -32.51 -12.01
N GLU A 301 7.60 -33.71 -11.47
CA GLU A 301 8.71 -34.54 -11.92
C GLU A 301 8.67 -34.78 -13.44
N GLY A 302 9.83 -34.65 -14.09
CA GLY A 302 9.97 -34.81 -15.55
C GLY A 302 9.68 -33.56 -16.38
N SER A 303 9.20 -32.46 -15.75
CA SER A 303 8.99 -31.19 -16.43
C SER A 303 10.32 -30.49 -16.75
N LYS A 304 10.43 -29.87 -17.93
CA LYS A 304 11.60 -29.08 -18.31
C LYS A 304 11.51 -27.65 -17.78
N PRO A 305 12.62 -27.01 -17.37
CA PRO A 305 12.62 -25.60 -17.04
C PRO A 305 12.13 -24.75 -18.21
N THR A 306 11.08 -23.98 -17.98
CA THR A 306 10.48 -23.04 -18.92
C THR A 306 10.41 -21.63 -18.31
N TYR A 307 9.89 -20.67 -19.05
CA TYR A 307 9.48 -19.40 -18.47
C TYR A 307 8.22 -19.61 -17.63
N LEU A 308 8.06 -18.88 -16.54
CA LEU A 308 6.91 -19.03 -15.63
C LEU A 308 6.42 -17.67 -15.16
N LEU A 309 5.13 -17.39 -15.35
CA LEU A 309 4.45 -16.24 -14.76
C LEU A 309 3.55 -16.72 -13.62
N LEU A 310 3.95 -16.41 -12.39
CA LEU A 310 3.14 -16.65 -11.21
C LEU A 310 2.50 -15.35 -10.75
N ARG A 311 1.20 -15.24 -10.98
CA ARG A 311 0.37 -14.09 -10.59
C ARG A 311 0.15 -14.12 -9.07
N ALA A 312 0.41 -13.00 -8.41
CA ALA A 312 0.20 -12.82 -6.98
C ALA A 312 -1.00 -11.90 -6.71
N ALA A 313 -1.13 -10.83 -7.49
CA ALA A 313 -2.21 -9.85 -7.34
C ALA A 313 -2.59 -9.25 -8.69
N VAL A 314 -3.81 -8.74 -8.76
CA VAL A 314 -4.34 -7.96 -9.89
C VAL A 314 -4.90 -6.64 -9.41
N TYR A 315 -4.79 -5.59 -10.24
CA TYR A 315 -5.20 -4.24 -9.90
C TYR A 315 -6.18 -3.69 -10.92
N GLU A 316 -7.32 -3.22 -10.41
CA GLU A 316 -8.42 -2.67 -11.20
C GLU A 316 -8.28 -1.17 -11.40
N GLU A 317 -7.88 -0.41 -10.38
CA GLU A 317 -7.97 1.05 -10.39
C GLU A 317 -6.59 1.70 -10.56
N TYR A 318 -6.50 2.57 -11.56
CA TYR A 318 -5.32 3.40 -11.80
C TYR A 318 -5.43 4.72 -11.03
N ALA A 319 -4.32 5.16 -10.42
CA ALA A 319 -4.14 6.48 -9.83
C ALA A 319 -2.78 7.06 -10.26
N SER A 320 -2.61 8.38 -10.14
CA SER A 320 -1.43 9.09 -10.61
C SER A 320 -0.09 8.59 -10.05
N GLY A 321 -0.10 7.99 -8.85
CA GLY A 321 1.08 7.40 -8.19
C GLY A 321 1.21 5.88 -8.29
N GLY A 322 0.22 5.18 -8.87
CA GLY A 322 0.26 3.73 -9.06
C GLY A 322 -1.11 3.07 -9.12
N TRP A 323 -1.15 1.77 -8.86
CA TRP A 323 -2.36 0.97 -8.99
C TRP A 323 -2.90 0.55 -7.63
N LYS A 324 -4.21 0.40 -7.52
CA LYS A 324 -4.85 -0.21 -6.36
C LYS A 324 -5.86 -1.27 -6.77
N ALA A 325 -6.00 -2.25 -5.90
CA ALA A 325 -7.14 -3.12 -5.86
C ALA A 325 -8.40 -2.27 -5.70
N GLY A 326 -9.41 -2.48 -6.55
CA GLY A 326 -10.72 -1.86 -6.35
C GLY A 326 -11.42 -2.41 -5.10
N GLU A 327 -12.64 -1.97 -4.83
CA GLU A 327 -13.46 -2.64 -3.81
C GLU A 327 -13.61 -4.12 -4.16
N ARG A 328 -13.35 -5.00 -3.19
CA ARG A 328 -13.41 -6.46 -3.39
C ARG A 328 -14.42 -7.11 -2.47
N VAL A 329 -15.01 -8.20 -2.94
CA VAL A 329 -15.81 -9.12 -2.15
C VAL A 329 -14.98 -10.38 -1.93
N GLY A 330 -14.78 -10.72 -0.65
CA GLY A 330 -14.12 -11.96 -0.26
C GLY A 330 -15.11 -13.12 -0.40
N VAL A 331 -14.75 -14.08 -1.25
CA VAL A 331 -15.52 -15.29 -1.46
C VAL A 331 -14.65 -16.45 -1.04
N ARG A 332 -15.11 -17.25 -0.07
CA ARG A 332 -14.39 -18.46 0.33
C ARG A 332 -14.19 -19.32 -0.91
N TRP A 333 -12.95 -19.74 -1.15
CA TRP A 333 -12.59 -20.54 -2.31
C TRP A 333 -13.44 -21.83 -2.28
N PRO A 334 -14.42 -21.96 -3.19
CA PRO A 334 -15.45 -22.99 -3.05
C PRO A 334 -15.02 -24.34 -3.63
N PHE A 335 -13.82 -24.43 -4.22
CA PHE A 335 -13.38 -25.60 -4.97
C PHE A 335 -12.44 -26.47 -4.12
N ALA A 336 -12.89 -27.70 -3.82
CA ALA A 336 -12.20 -28.63 -2.93
C ALA A 336 -11.40 -29.73 -3.65
N THR A 337 -11.52 -29.87 -4.97
CA THR A 337 -10.99 -31.01 -5.73
C THR A 337 -9.61 -30.73 -6.30
N LEU A 338 -8.60 -31.56 -6.00
CA LEU A 338 -7.24 -31.43 -6.57
C LEU A 338 -7.10 -31.95 -8.00
N ARG A 339 -8.10 -32.69 -8.49
CA ARG A 339 -8.06 -33.26 -9.83
C ARG A 339 -8.54 -32.21 -10.79
N ALA A 340 -7.68 -31.88 -11.75
CA ALA A 340 -8.13 -31.13 -12.92
C ALA A 340 -9.25 -31.93 -13.61
N PRO A 341 -10.27 -31.24 -14.14
CA PRO A 341 -11.30 -31.83 -15.00
C PRO A 341 -10.70 -32.80 -16.03
N THR A 342 -11.38 -33.92 -16.26
CA THR A 342 -10.85 -34.99 -17.13
C THR A 342 -10.84 -34.55 -18.60
N GLU A 343 -11.67 -33.56 -18.95
CA GLU A 343 -11.84 -33.00 -20.30
C GLU A 343 -11.13 -31.64 -20.50
N LEU A 344 -10.08 -31.32 -19.73
CA LEU A 344 -9.27 -30.14 -20.02
C LEU A 344 -8.48 -30.37 -21.32
N LEU A 345 -8.78 -29.61 -22.39
CA LEU A 345 -8.02 -29.63 -23.65
C LEU A 345 -6.58 -29.10 -23.51
N ALA A 346 -6.18 -28.63 -22.32
CA ALA A 346 -4.83 -28.16 -22.01
C ALA A 346 -4.31 -28.80 -20.71
N GLU A 347 -3.05 -29.21 -20.68
CA GLU A 347 -2.44 -29.69 -19.43
C GLU A 347 -2.24 -28.53 -18.45
N PRO A 348 -2.77 -28.64 -17.22
CA PRO A 348 -2.66 -27.57 -16.24
C PRO A 348 -1.22 -27.45 -15.74
N LEU A 349 -0.72 -26.22 -15.65
CA LEU A 349 0.59 -25.98 -15.05
C LEU A 349 0.45 -26.06 -13.53
N ARG A 350 1.01 -27.12 -12.95
CA ARG A 350 1.04 -27.34 -11.49
C ARG A 350 2.38 -26.87 -10.95
N VAL A 351 2.38 -26.15 -9.84
CA VAL A 351 3.61 -25.77 -9.16
C VAL A 351 3.47 -25.96 -7.65
N GLU A 352 4.56 -26.40 -7.02
CA GLU A 352 4.71 -26.31 -5.57
C GLU A 352 5.45 -25.01 -5.26
N VAL A 353 4.88 -24.20 -4.37
CA VAL A 353 5.50 -22.98 -3.88
C VAL A 353 5.88 -23.18 -2.42
N GLN A 354 7.16 -23.08 -2.09
CA GLN A 354 7.67 -23.18 -0.73
C GLN A 354 8.22 -21.85 -0.23
N LEU A 355 7.82 -21.44 0.98
CA LEU A 355 8.30 -20.22 1.63
C LEU A 355 9.64 -20.48 2.33
N LEU A 356 10.72 -19.81 1.90
CA LEU A 356 12.06 -19.99 2.48
C LEU A 356 12.42 -18.90 3.49
N GLN A 357 11.89 -17.69 3.33
CA GLN A 357 12.10 -16.56 4.25
C GLN A 357 10.81 -15.80 4.50
N GLY A 358 10.71 -15.15 5.66
CA GLY A 358 9.59 -14.28 6.00
C GLY A 358 9.64 -12.96 5.23
N GLY A 359 8.48 -12.36 4.97
CA GLY A 359 8.36 -11.06 4.29
C GLY A 359 7.76 -11.18 2.88
N THR A 360 6.45 -11.51 2.82
CA THR A 360 5.57 -11.52 1.61
C THR A 360 6.11 -12.36 0.43
N PRO A 361 5.37 -13.40 0.00
CA PRO A 361 3.94 -13.37 -0.25
C PRO A 361 3.12 -14.19 0.76
N SER A 362 3.46 -14.25 2.04
CA SER A 362 2.61 -14.93 3.04
C SER A 362 1.16 -14.41 3.12
N SER A 363 0.83 -13.26 2.50
CA SER A 363 -0.52 -12.70 2.39
C SER A 363 -1.27 -13.03 1.10
N VAL A 364 -0.61 -13.59 0.07
CA VAL A 364 -1.22 -13.93 -1.23
C VAL A 364 -0.73 -15.28 -1.74
N LEU A 365 -1.60 -16.05 -2.39
CA LEU A 365 -1.19 -17.27 -3.08
C LEU A 365 -0.74 -16.91 -4.50
N LEU A 366 0.42 -17.41 -4.88
CA LEU A 366 0.96 -17.34 -6.22
C LEU A 366 0.27 -18.42 -7.06
N VAL A 367 -0.20 -18.04 -8.25
CA VAL A 367 -0.92 -18.93 -9.14
C VAL A 367 -0.37 -18.79 -10.56
N PRO A 368 -0.07 -19.89 -11.26
CA PRO A 368 0.32 -19.82 -12.67
C PRO A 368 -0.88 -19.41 -13.53
N GLY A 369 -0.81 -18.28 -14.23
CA GLY A 369 -1.88 -17.81 -15.10
C GLY A 369 -3.23 -17.61 -14.40
N GLN A 370 -4.28 -18.20 -14.99
CA GLN A 370 -5.65 -18.21 -14.45
C GLN A 370 -5.84 -19.42 -13.53
N ALA A 371 -6.40 -19.20 -12.33
CA ALA A 371 -6.52 -20.25 -11.33
C ALA A 371 -7.52 -21.31 -11.78
N LEU A 372 -7.14 -22.58 -11.62
CA LEU A 372 -8.08 -23.67 -11.81
C LEU A 372 -8.96 -23.87 -10.58
N PRO A 373 -10.22 -24.32 -10.74
CA PRO A 373 -11.14 -24.61 -9.65
C PRO A 373 -10.70 -25.87 -8.88
N MET A 374 -9.57 -25.77 -8.18
CA MET A 374 -9.01 -26.85 -7.39
C MET A 374 -8.55 -26.39 -6.02
N ALA A 375 -8.51 -27.31 -5.06
CA ALA A 375 -8.04 -26.99 -3.72
C ALA A 375 -6.55 -26.64 -3.74
N PHE A 376 -6.17 -25.59 -3.02
CA PHE A 376 -4.80 -25.40 -2.58
C PHE A 376 -4.51 -26.46 -1.51
N THR A 377 -3.33 -27.08 -1.55
CA THR A 377 -2.93 -28.03 -0.49
C THR A 377 -1.61 -27.63 0.12
N SER A 378 -1.48 -27.83 1.42
CA SER A 378 -0.20 -27.75 2.12
C SER A 378 0.07 -29.13 2.75
N GLY A 379 1.09 -29.83 2.25
CA GLY A 379 1.29 -31.24 2.57
C GLY A 379 0.08 -32.09 2.16
N ASN A 380 -0.54 -32.78 3.12
CA ASN A 380 -1.71 -33.65 2.89
C ASN A 380 -3.07 -32.97 3.20
N ALA A 381 -3.07 -31.70 3.60
CA ALA A 381 -4.29 -31.00 4.01
C ALA A 381 -4.67 -29.89 3.02
N ALA A 382 -5.97 -29.68 2.82
CA ALA A 382 -6.48 -28.54 2.08
C ALA A 382 -6.12 -27.22 2.80
N LEU A 383 -5.57 -26.27 2.06
CA LEU A 383 -5.27 -24.92 2.52
C LEU A 383 -6.49 -24.04 2.21
N PRO A 384 -7.27 -23.63 3.22
CA PRO A 384 -8.42 -22.77 3.00
C PRO A 384 -7.96 -21.39 2.51
N ALA A 385 -8.67 -20.88 1.51
CA ALA A 385 -8.33 -19.64 0.83
C ALA A 385 -9.59 -18.84 0.53
N THR A 386 -9.40 -17.55 0.27
CA THR A 386 -10.44 -16.61 -0.13
C THR A 386 -10.05 -15.98 -1.47
N ALA A 387 -10.95 -16.05 -2.45
CA ALA A 387 -10.86 -15.27 -3.66
C ALA A 387 -11.36 -13.84 -3.41
N LEU A 388 -10.56 -12.86 -3.82
CA LEU A 388 -10.92 -11.45 -3.71
C LEU A 388 -11.40 -10.95 -5.08
N ALA A 389 -12.69 -11.14 -5.36
CA ALA A 389 -13.32 -10.74 -6.62
C ALA A 389 -13.69 -9.25 -6.60
N PRO A 390 -13.69 -8.54 -7.75
CA PRO A 390 -14.10 -7.14 -7.80
C PRO A 390 -15.58 -6.99 -7.45
N LYS A 391 -15.93 -6.04 -6.57
CA LYS A 391 -17.32 -5.80 -6.16
C LYS A 391 -18.22 -5.42 -7.34
N GLY A 392 -17.66 -4.77 -8.37
CA GLY A 392 -18.37 -4.47 -9.62
C GLY A 392 -18.82 -5.71 -10.41
N ALA A 393 -18.29 -6.90 -10.10
CA ALA A 393 -18.78 -8.16 -10.66
C ALA A 393 -20.01 -8.70 -9.91
N VAL A 394 -20.36 -8.17 -8.74
CA VAL A 394 -21.53 -8.63 -7.98
C VAL A 394 -22.80 -8.17 -8.67
N VAL A 395 -23.65 -9.15 -8.99
CA VAL A 395 -25.01 -8.93 -9.50
C VAL A 395 -25.97 -9.03 -8.32
N SER A 396 -26.78 -7.98 -8.11
CA SER A 396 -27.90 -8.02 -7.17
C SER A 396 -29.20 -8.21 -7.95
N LEU A 397 -29.92 -9.27 -7.61
CA LEU A 397 -31.27 -9.55 -8.07
C LEU A 397 -32.22 -9.18 -6.94
N SER A 398 -33.02 -8.13 -7.16
CA SER A 398 -34.02 -7.68 -6.20
C SER A 398 -35.41 -7.76 -6.81
N TRP A 399 -36.37 -8.23 -6.03
CA TRP A 399 -37.78 -8.24 -6.40
C TRP A 399 -38.50 -7.12 -5.63
N ALA A 400 -38.65 -5.96 -6.28
CA ALA A 400 -39.47 -4.86 -5.79
C ALA A 400 -40.86 -4.94 -6.43
N ASP A 401 -41.91 -5.07 -5.60
CA ASP A 401 -43.34 -4.94 -5.96
C ASP A 401 -43.73 -5.36 -7.39
N SER A 402 -43.50 -6.63 -7.71
CA SER A 402 -44.00 -7.36 -8.89
C SER A 402 -43.37 -7.10 -10.26
N THR A 403 -42.29 -6.32 -10.36
CA THR A 403 -41.51 -6.26 -11.61
C THR A 403 -40.25 -7.13 -11.51
N ALA A 404 -40.11 -8.05 -12.46
CA ALA A 404 -38.99 -8.98 -12.53
C ALA A 404 -37.68 -8.25 -12.85
N PRO A 405 -36.54 -8.63 -12.26
CA PRO A 405 -35.24 -8.10 -12.64
C PRO A 405 -34.92 -8.44 -14.10
N SER A 406 -34.29 -7.51 -14.83
CA SER A 406 -33.98 -7.61 -16.27
C SER A 406 -32.78 -8.51 -16.59
N HIS A 407 -32.47 -9.50 -15.75
CA HIS A 407 -31.28 -10.35 -15.89
C HIS A 407 -31.67 -11.75 -16.42
N PRO A 408 -30.84 -12.42 -17.25
CA PRO A 408 -31.10 -13.78 -17.76
C PRO A 408 -31.34 -14.88 -16.71
N LEU A 409 -31.18 -14.58 -15.42
CA LEU A 409 -31.45 -15.48 -14.28
C LEU A 409 -32.96 -15.68 -14.02
N MET A 410 -33.81 -15.47 -15.04
CA MET A 410 -35.29 -15.48 -15.00
C MET A 410 -35.94 -16.82 -14.55
N SER A 411 -35.15 -17.90 -14.42
CA SER A 411 -35.65 -19.23 -14.03
C SER A 411 -35.75 -19.46 -12.51
N ILE A 412 -35.21 -18.55 -11.68
CA ILE A 412 -35.14 -18.74 -10.23
C ILE A 412 -36.46 -18.35 -9.57
N HIS A 413 -37.20 -19.34 -9.06
CA HIS A 413 -38.42 -19.12 -8.29
C HIS A 413 -38.12 -18.55 -6.89
N GLN A 414 -38.81 -17.46 -6.50
CA GLN A 414 -38.62 -16.82 -5.18
C GLN A 414 -38.93 -17.75 -4.00
N ASP A 415 -39.83 -18.73 -4.20
CA ASP A 415 -40.23 -19.71 -3.17
C ASP A 415 -39.31 -20.95 -3.10
N ALA A 416 -38.32 -21.06 -4.00
CA ALA A 416 -37.36 -22.16 -4.02
C ALA A 416 -36.47 -22.14 -2.77
N SER A 417 -35.89 -23.30 -2.41
CA SER A 417 -34.95 -23.37 -1.28
C SER A 417 -33.64 -22.63 -1.60
N ASP A 418 -32.87 -22.22 -0.57
CA ASP A 418 -31.58 -21.54 -0.79
C ASP A 418 -30.62 -22.41 -1.62
N GLU A 419 -30.73 -23.72 -1.44
CA GLU A 419 -29.92 -24.71 -2.14
C GLU A 419 -30.32 -24.82 -3.62
N ASP A 420 -31.61 -24.84 -3.94
CA ASP A 420 -32.08 -24.83 -5.33
C ASP A 420 -31.68 -23.54 -6.06
N ILE A 421 -31.76 -22.42 -5.34
CA ILE A 421 -31.31 -21.11 -5.84
C ILE A 421 -29.81 -21.13 -6.15
N ARG A 422 -28.98 -21.63 -5.22
CA ARG A 422 -27.53 -21.74 -5.41
C ARG A 422 -27.19 -22.60 -6.63
N ARG A 423 -27.85 -23.76 -6.77
CA ARG A 423 -27.66 -24.63 -7.94
C ARG A 423 -28.08 -23.97 -9.25
N ALA A 424 -29.21 -23.28 -9.25
CA ALA A 424 -29.69 -22.57 -10.44
C ALA A 424 -28.72 -21.47 -10.86
N LEU A 425 -28.23 -20.66 -9.90
CA LEU A 425 -27.21 -19.64 -10.17
C LEU A 425 -25.92 -20.26 -10.70
N LEU A 426 -25.47 -21.37 -10.11
CA LEU A 426 -24.22 -21.99 -10.49
C LEU A 426 -24.28 -22.60 -11.90
N ARG A 427 -25.43 -23.18 -12.30
CA ARG A 427 -25.65 -23.60 -13.70
C ARG A 427 -25.53 -22.45 -14.70
N GLU A 428 -25.92 -21.26 -14.29
CA GLU A 428 -25.82 -20.04 -15.10
C GLU A 428 -24.44 -19.35 -14.95
N GLY A 429 -23.47 -19.99 -14.27
CA GLY A 429 -22.12 -19.48 -14.09
C GLY A 429 -21.92 -18.49 -12.94
N TYR A 430 -22.82 -18.47 -11.96
CA TYR A 430 -22.78 -17.56 -10.81
C TYR A 430 -22.71 -18.29 -9.47
N LEU A 431 -21.92 -17.79 -8.54
CA LEU A 431 -21.92 -18.23 -7.15
C LEU A 431 -22.79 -17.28 -6.30
N ALA A 432 -23.74 -17.83 -5.55
CA ALA A 432 -24.52 -17.04 -4.60
C ALA A 432 -23.64 -16.58 -3.43
N LEU A 433 -23.73 -15.31 -3.07
CA LEU A 433 -23.04 -14.71 -1.93
C LEU A 433 -23.98 -14.57 -0.73
N GLU A 434 -25.18 -14.05 -0.97
CA GLU A 434 -26.16 -13.80 0.08
C GLU A 434 -27.57 -13.94 -0.50
N ILE A 435 -28.46 -14.60 0.25
CA ILE A 435 -29.89 -14.73 -0.08
C ILE A 435 -30.68 -14.15 1.09
N LYS A 436 -31.32 -13.00 0.88
CA LYS A 436 -32.18 -12.36 1.90
C LYS A 436 -33.62 -12.77 1.67
N ARG A 437 -34.24 -13.32 2.72
CA ARG A 437 -35.63 -13.78 2.70
C ARG A 437 -36.57 -12.88 3.49
N GLN A 438 -37.83 -12.83 3.05
CA GLN A 438 -38.95 -12.29 3.80
C GLN A 438 -40.05 -13.36 3.86
N GLY A 439 -40.14 -14.08 4.99
CA GLY A 439 -40.95 -15.29 5.09
C GLY A 439 -40.36 -16.41 4.22
N ARG A 440 -41.16 -17.02 3.34
CA ARG A 440 -40.71 -18.10 2.44
C ARG A 440 -40.10 -17.60 1.13
N ARG A 441 -40.21 -16.30 0.82
CA ARG A 441 -39.77 -15.72 -0.46
C ARG A 441 -38.38 -15.09 -0.35
N ALA A 442 -37.51 -15.37 -1.32
CA ALA A 442 -36.28 -14.63 -1.55
C ALA A 442 -36.62 -13.23 -2.11
N ARG A 443 -36.09 -12.18 -1.48
CA ARG A 443 -36.35 -10.78 -1.84
C ARG A 443 -35.15 -10.12 -2.50
N GLU A 444 -33.95 -10.52 -2.08
CA GLU A 444 -32.71 -10.04 -2.66
C GLU A 444 -31.71 -11.20 -2.70
N ILE A 445 -31.05 -11.37 -3.84
CA ILE A 445 -29.96 -12.32 -4.03
C ILE A 445 -28.76 -11.56 -4.54
N SER A 446 -27.64 -11.66 -3.83
CA SER A 446 -26.34 -11.21 -4.31
C SER A 446 -25.58 -12.41 -4.85
N ALA A 447 -25.05 -12.31 -6.07
CA ALA A 447 -24.27 -13.36 -6.70
C ALA A 447 -23.05 -12.79 -7.44
N VAL A 448 -22.04 -13.61 -7.67
CA VAL A 448 -20.81 -13.23 -8.38
C VAL A 448 -20.52 -14.23 -9.50
N PRO A 449 -20.12 -13.80 -10.71
CA PRO A 449 -19.68 -14.71 -11.76
C PRO A 449 -18.53 -15.59 -11.28
N VAL A 450 -18.59 -16.89 -11.56
CA VAL A 450 -17.51 -17.84 -11.26
C VAL A 450 -16.21 -17.41 -11.96
N GLU A 451 -16.32 -16.87 -13.18
CA GLU A 451 -15.18 -16.31 -13.92
C GLU A 451 -14.41 -15.24 -13.10
N ALA A 452 -15.14 -14.35 -12.42
CA ALA A 452 -14.53 -13.31 -11.61
C ALA A 452 -13.77 -13.88 -10.39
N ILE A 453 -14.17 -15.05 -9.89
CA ILE A 453 -13.50 -15.78 -8.80
C ILE A 453 -12.21 -16.46 -9.33
N LEU A 454 -12.28 -17.18 -10.45
CA LEU A 454 -11.15 -17.91 -11.03
C LEU A 454 -10.00 -16.98 -11.46
N GLN A 455 -10.34 -15.74 -11.83
CA GLN A 455 -9.40 -14.72 -12.25
C GLN A 455 -9.05 -13.71 -11.13
N ALA A 456 -9.50 -13.94 -9.89
CA ALA A 456 -9.27 -13.06 -8.75
C ALA A 456 -7.84 -13.18 -8.18
N THR A 457 -7.52 -12.26 -7.25
CA THR A 457 -6.40 -12.43 -6.31
C THR A 457 -6.82 -13.43 -5.23
N ILE A 458 -5.96 -14.40 -4.92
CA ILE A 458 -6.27 -15.45 -3.93
C ILE A 458 -5.41 -15.22 -2.69
N VAL A 459 -6.03 -15.24 -1.52
CA VAL A 459 -5.35 -15.06 -0.23
C VAL A 459 -5.61 -16.25 0.68
N PRO A 460 -4.61 -16.75 1.42
CA PRO A 460 -4.84 -17.82 2.38
C PRO A 460 -5.62 -17.28 3.59
N GLU A 461 -6.53 -18.09 4.16
CA GLU A 461 -7.24 -17.69 5.40
C GLU A 461 -6.29 -17.55 6.60
N LYS A 462 -5.20 -18.34 6.60
CA LYS A 462 -4.11 -18.27 7.58
C LYS A 462 -2.81 -17.94 6.87
N LYS A 463 -2.07 -16.94 7.38
CA LYS A 463 -0.74 -16.59 6.85
C LYS A 463 0.18 -17.81 6.85
N LEU A 464 0.87 -18.03 5.75
CA LEU A 464 1.87 -19.08 5.61
C LEU A 464 3.11 -18.78 6.45
N SER A 465 3.63 -19.81 7.11
CA SER A 465 4.85 -19.76 7.92
C SER A 465 6.08 -20.14 7.09
N VAL A 466 7.25 -19.66 7.48
CA VAL A 466 8.51 -20.05 6.83
C VAL A 466 8.70 -21.57 6.92
N GLY A 467 9.00 -22.20 5.78
CA GLY A 467 9.12 -23.64 5.61
C GLY A 467 7.86 -24.31 5.03
N GLU A 468 6.69 -23.69 5.15
CA GLU A 468 5.44 -24.23 4.59
C GLU A 468 5.46 -24.16 3.06
N SER A 469 4.90 -25.18 2.42
CA SER A 469 4.67 -25.22 0.98
C SER A 469 3.18 -25.36 0.66
N TYR A 470 2.80 -24.93 -0.54
CA TYR A 470 1.49 -25.23 -1.09
C TYR A 470 1.55 -25.57 -2.57
N TRP A 471 0.60 -26.40 -3.00
CA TRP A 471 0.36 -26.69 -4.41
C TRP A 471 -0.71 -25.78 -4.98
N THR A 472 -0.48 -25.33 -6.20
CA THR A 472 -1.42 -24.55 -6.99
C THR A 472 -1.38 -25.05 -8.43
N ALA A 473 -2.47 -24.85 -9.16
CA ALA A 473 -2.45 -25.01 -10.59
C ALA A 473 -3.30 -23.96 -11.29
N GLY A 474 -2.96 -23.77 -12.55
CA GLY A 474 -3.65 -22.84 -13.40
C GLY A 474 -3.34 -23.09 -14.87
N ILE A 475 -4.07 -22.37 -15.71
CA ILE A 475 -3.88 -22.39 -17.17
C ILE A 475 -3.36 -21.02 -17.58
N LEU A 476 -2.32 -21.03 -18.40
CA LEU A 476 -1.89 -19.85 -19.13
C LEU A 476 -2.62 -19.85 -20.48
N PRO A 477 -3.50 -18.88 -20.78
CA PRO A 477 -4.12 -18.82 -22.09
C PRO A 477 -3.07 -18.47 -23.15
N LEU A 478 -2.99 -19.29 -24.19
CA LEU A 478 -1.99 -19.17 -25.26
C LEU A 478 -2.68 -19.13 -26.65
N PRO A 479 -3.56 -18.15 -26.89
CA PRO A 479 -4.22 -18.03 -28.19
C PRO A 479 -3.20 -17.69 -29.28
N SER A 480 -3.43 -18.19 -30.49
CA SER A 480 -2.69 -17.72 -31.65
C SER A 480 -3.07 -16.27 -31.98
N LEU A 481 -2.23 -15.59 -32.76
CA LEU A 481 -2.58 -14.24 -33.22
C LEU A 481 -3.90 -14.21 -34.00
N ALA A 482 -4.17 -15.25 -34.79
CA ALA A 482 -5.42 -15.38 -35.54
C ALA A 482 -6.63 -15.53 -34.59
N ASP A 483 -6.48 -16.31 -33.51
CA ASP A 483 -7.53 -16.46 -32.49
C ASP A 483 -7.85 -15.12 -31.80
N LEU A 484 -6.81 -14.35 -31.48
CA LEU A 484 -6.96 -13.03 -30.86
C LEU A 484 -7.59 -12.00 -31.80
N GLN A 485 -7.29 -12.07 -33.10
CA GLN A 485 -7.93 -11.23 -34.11
C GLN A 485 -9.43 -11.57 -34.26
N ALA A 486 -9.81 -12.83 -34.06
CA ALA A 486 -11.18 -13.30 -34.13
C ALA A 486 -12.00 -13.16 -32.82
N ALA A 487 -11.37 -12.80 -31.69
CA ALA A 487 -12.01 -12.78 -30.38
C ALA A 487 -13.14 -11.74 -30.23
N GLY A 488 -13.20 -10.72 -31.09
CA GLY A 488 -14.24 -9.68 -31.08
C GLY A 488 -14.16 -8.73 -29.88
N THR A 489 -15.25 -7.99 -29.63
CA THR A 489 -15.34 -6.95 -28.58
C THR A 489 -16.59 -7.08 -27.70
N ASP A 490 -17.21 -8.26 -27.68
CA ASP A 490 -18.38 -8.54 -26.83
C ASP A 490 -17.93 -8.85 -25.40
N TYR A 491 -17.61 -7.78 -24.66
CA TYR A 491 -17.12 -7.88 -23.30
C TYR A 491 -18.29 -7.94 -22.30
N PRO A 492 -18.24 -8.80 -21.28
CA PRO A 492 -19.21 -8.77 -20.18
C PRO A 492 -19.32 -7.36 -19.55
N ALA A 493 -20.52 -6.95 -19.16
CA ALA A 493 -20.78 -5.60 -18.64
C ALA A 493 -19.88 -5.24 -17.45
N TRP A 494 -19.64 -6.20 -16.54
CA TRP A 494 -18.76 -6.02 -15.38
C TRP A 494 -17.29 -5.83 -15.78
N ILE A 495 -16.82 -6.49 -16.85
CA ILE A 495 -15.47 -6.30 -17.40
C ILE A 495 -15.32 -4.87 -17.92
N GLN A 496 -16.30 -4.37 -18.68
CA GLN A 496 -16.29 -3.01 -19.19
C GLN A 496 -16.29 -1.99 -18.04
N GLN A 497 -17.20 -2.15 -17.09
CA GLN A 497 -17.36 -1.23 -15.96
C GLN A 497 -16.09 -1.13 -15.10
N VAL A 498 -15.42 -2.25 -14.85
CA VAL A 498 -14.23 -2.30 -13.98
C VAL A 498 -12.96 -1.99 -14.77
N TYR A 499 -12.74 -2.63 -15.90
CA TYR A 499 -11.45 -2.67 -16.60
C TYR A 499 -11.33 -1.76 -17.81
N LEU A 500 -12.34 -0.95 -18.14
CA LEU A 500 -12.19 0.25 -18.97
C LEU A 500 -12.15 1.54 -18.14
N SER A 501 -12.34 1.43 -16.82
CA SER A 501 -12.37 2.60 -15.95
C SER A 501 -11.00 3.30 -15.93
N LEU A 502 -11.03 4.62 -16.05
CA LEU A 502 -9.89 5.52 -15.86
C LEU A 502 -10.34 6.70 -15.00
N PRO A 503 -9.46 7.28 -14.18
CA PRO A 503 -9.78 8.49 -13.43
C PRO A 503 -10.35 9.58 -14.34
N LYS A 504 -11.40 10.28 -13.87
CA LYS A 504 -12.04 11.37 -14.64
C LYS A 504 -11.03 12.43 -15.10
N ARG A 505 -9.95 12.62 -14.33
CA ARG A 505 -8.89 13.62 -14.54
C ARG A 505 -7.60 13.06 -15.13
N ILE A 506 -7.61 11.93 -15.86
CA ILE A 506 -6.40 11.56 -16.60
C ILE A 506 -6.05 12.66 -17.64
N PRO A 507 -4.76 13.03 -17.77
CA PRO A 507 -4.29 13.98 -18.78
C PRO A 507 -4.85 13.71 -20.17
N SER A 508 -5.38 14.74 -20.84
CA SER A 508 -5.98 14.62 -22.18
C SER A 508 -4.97 14.09 -23.21
N ARG A 509 -3.70 14.49 -23.09
CA ARG A 509 -2.59 14.04 -23.93
C ARG A 509 -2.43 12.51 -23.97
N MET A 510 -2.73 11.80 -22.88
CA MET A 510 -2.71 10.32 -22.88
C MET A 510 -3.85 9.72 -23.72
N LYS A 511 -5.05 10.31 -23.68
CA LYS A 511 -6.18 9.86 -24.53
C LYS A 511 -5.92 10.14 -26.00
N GLU A 512 -5.32 11.29 -26.29
CA GLU A 512 -4.89 11.67 -27.64
C GLU A 512 -3.83 10.71 -28.16
N LEU A 513 -2.81 10.39 -27.36
CA LEU A 513 -1.78 9.41 -27.72
C LEU A 513 -2.36 8.02 -27.96
N ALA A 514 -3.30 7.56 -27.12
CA ALA A 514 -3.97 6.28 -27.33
C ALA A 514 -4.73 6.25 -28.67
N ARG A 515 -5.39 7.35 -29.03
CA ARG A 515 -6.07 7.50 -30.33
C ARG A 515 -5.08 7.54 -31.49
N GLU A 516 -3.96 8.26 -31.35
CA GLU A 516 -2.92 8.37 -32.37
C GLU A 516 -2.27 7.01 -32.66
N VAL A 517 -1.90 6.26 -31.62
CA VAL A 517 -1.15 5.00 -31.76
C VAL A 517 -2.07 3.83 -32.17
N ALA A 518 -3.30 3.79 -31.64
CA ALA A 518 -4.17 2.62 -31.74
C ALA A 518 -5.59 2.90 -32.28
N GLY A 519 -5.96 4.16 -32.53
CA GLY A 519 -7.34 4.53 -32.90
C GLY A 519 -7.86 3.85 -34.17
N ASP A 520 -7.02 3.78 -35.21
CA ASP A 520 -7.39 3.23 -36.53
C ASP A 520 -7.16 1.70 -36.65
N LYS A 521 -6.74 1.03 -35.56
CA LYS A 521 -6.47 -0.41 -35.60
C LYS A 521 -7.78 -1.21 -35.54
N PRO A 522 -7.98 -2.21 -36.42
CA PRO A 522 -9.28 -2.83 -36.62
C PRO A 522 -9.68 -3.79 -35.49
N THR A 523 -8.71 -4.50 -34.91
CA THR A 523 -8.98 -5.47 -33.82
C THR A 523 -8.34 -5.04 -32.49
N PRO A 524 -8.85 -5.53 -31.34
CA PRO A 524 -8.23 -5.26 -30.04
C PRO A 524 -6.76 -5.71 -29.97
N VAL A 525 -6.40 -6.85 -30.57
CA VAL A 525 -5.01 -7.30 -30.58
C VAL A 525 -4.11 -6.42 -31.44
N ASP A 526 -4.61 -5.85 -32.55
CA ASP A 526 -3.84 -4.89 -33.34
C ASP A 526 -3.56 -3.60 -32.56
N LYS A 527 -4.52 -3.16 -31.72
CA LYS A 527 -4.32 -2.04 -30.78
C LYS A 527 -3.25 -2.36 -29.73
N VAL A 528 -3.31 -3.57 -29.17
CA VAL A 528 -2.32 -4.11 -28.22
C VAL A 528 -0.92 -4.11 -28.81
N LEU A 529 -0.75 -4.66 -30.00
CA LEU A 529 0.55 -4.71 -30.68
C LEU A 529 1.07 -3.31 -31.05
N ALA A 530 0.19 -2.40 -31.49
CA ALA A 530 0.58 -1.03 -31.81
C ALA A 530 1.11 -0.27 -30.59
N ILE A 531 0.40 -0.34 -29.46
CA ILE A 531 0.82 0.28 -28.21
C ILE A 531 2.09 -0.38 -27.67
N ALA A 532 2.18 -1.72 -27.70
CA ALA A 532 3.37 -2.43 -27.25
C ALA A 532 4.60 -2.03 -28.07
N ASN A 533 4.49 -1.98 -29.39
CA ASN A 533 5.57 -1.56 -30.28
C ASN A 533 5.99 -0.11 -30.05
N PHE A 534 5.02 0.80 -29.87
CA PHE A 534 5.30 2.19 -29.51
C PHE A 534 6.09 2.28 -28.19
N LEU A 535 5.66 1.58 -27.14
CA LEU A 535 6.32 1.60 -25.83
C LEU A 535 7.70 0.92 -25.81
N ARG A 536 7.96 -0.01 -26.73
CA ARG A 536 9.30 -0.62 -26.94
C ARG A 536 10.33 0.38 -27.47
N THR A 537 9.90 1.49 -28.05
CA THR A 537 10.82 2.55 -28.50
C THR A 537 11.46 3.32 -27.35
N TYR A 538 10.90 3.23 -26.14
CA TYR A 538 11.43 3.89 -24.94
C TYR A 538 12.39 2.98 -24.18
N PRO A 539 13.63 3.43 -23.88
CA PRO A 539 14.61 2.62 -23.17
C PRO A 539 14.16 2.18 -21.77
N THR A 540 14.50 0.94 -21.42
CA THR A 540 14.31 0.37 -20.08
C THR A 540 15.47 0.80 -19.19
N VAL A 541 15.17 1.39 -18.03
CA VAL A 541 16.19 1.82 -17.07
C VAL A 541 15.87 1.30 -15.67
N SER A 542 16.88 0.92 -14.89
CA SER A 542 16.70 0.44 -13.51
C SER A 542 16.23 1.54 -12.55
N GLU A 543 16.58 2.79 -12.84
CA GLU A 543 16.12 3.97 -12.09
C GLU A 543 15.39 4.91 -13.05
N SER A 544 14.12 5.22 -12.73
CA SER A 544 13.32 6.17 -13.51
C SER A 544 13.30 7.53 -12.84
N PRO A 545 13.38 8.64 -13.59
CA PRO A 545 13.14 9.95 -13.02
C PRO A 545 11.69 10.02 -12.52
N VAL A 546 11.52 10.43 -11.27
CA VAL A 546 10.20 10.60 -10.62
C VAL A 546 9.88 12.08 -10.63
N PRO A 547 8.75 12.52 -11.22
CA PRO A 547 8.35 13.91 -11.19
C PRO A 547 7.96 14.33 -9.77
N THR A 548 8.22 15.59 -9.41
CA THR A 548 7.88 16.16 -8.10
C THR A 548 6.36 16.21 -7.86
N ALA A 549 5.57 16.30 -8.93
CA ALA A 549 4.12 16.25 -8.90
C ALA A 549 3.59 15.81 -10.28
N GLY A 550 2.32 15.37 -10.32
CA GLY A 550 1.68 14.90 -11.54
C GLY A 550 1.69 13.38 -11.70
N ASP A 551 1.15 12.94 -12.82
CA ASP A 551 0.93 11.53 -13.15
C ASP A 551 2.22 10.85 -13.65
N LEU A 552 2.56 9.70 -13.07
CA LEU A 552 3.81 8.98 -13.37
C LEU A 552 3.85 8.41 -14.78
N VAL A 553 2.73 7.89 -15.28
CA VAL A 553 2.63 7.34 -16.64
C VAL A 553 2.72 8.47 -17.65
N ASP A 554 2.07 9.59 -17.37
CA ASP A 554 2.11 10.79 -18.19
C ASP A 554 3.54 11.34 -18.33
N HIS A 555 4.25 11.53 -17.21
CA HIS A 555 5.65 11.94 -17.22
C HIS A 555 6.55 10.94 -17.97
N PHE A 556 6.33 9.63 -17.78
CA PHE A 556 7.04 8.59 -18.52
C PHE A 556 6.84 8.71 -20.04
N LEU A 557 5.59 8.89 -20.49
CA LEU A 557 5.23 8.95 -21.90
C LEU A 557 5.75 10.19 -22.61
N PHE A 558 5.66 11.37 -21.99
CA PHE A 558 5.88 12.63 -22.70
C PHE A 558 7.21 13.31 -22.38
N GLU A 559 7.70 13.15 -21.14
CA GLU A 559 8.85 13.90 -20.62
C GLU A 559 10.09 13.01 -20.50
N ALA A 560 10.03 11.95 -19.69
CA ALA A 560 11.18 11.07 -19.48
C ALA A 560 11.52 10.22 -20.70
N ARG A 561 10.49 9.66 -21.38
CA ARG A 561 10.61 8.75 -22.53
C ARG A 561 11.58 7.57 -22.32
N ARG A 562 11.74 7.18 -21.06
CA ARG A 562 12.54 6.05 -20.57
C ARG A 562 12.03 5.70 -19.17
N GLY A 563 12.01 4.42 -18.82
CA GLY A 563 11.45 4.02 -17.53
C GLY A 563 11.66 2.55 -17.21
N ARG A 564 11.34 2.17 -15.98
CA ARG A 564 11.33 0.75 -15.56
C ARG A 564 10.15 0.00 -16.19
N VAL A 565 10.22 -1.33 -16.11
CA VAL A 565 9.21 -2.21 -16.71
C VAL A 565 7.81 -1.98 -16.14
N GLU A 566 7.66 -1.63 -14.86
CA GLU A 566 6.36 -1.41 -14.24
C GLU A 566 5.67 -0.14 -14.75
N LEU A 567 6.45 0.92 -15.03
CA LEU A 567 5.93 2.15 -15.65
C LEU A 567 5.47 1.86 -17.08
N ARG A 568 6.25 1.09 -17.84
CA ARG A 568 5.89 0.68 -19.19
C ARG A 568 4.63 -0.18 -19.21
N ALA A 569 4.54 -1.17 -18.33
CA ALA A 569 3.36 -2.00 -18.14
C ALA A 569 2.13 -1.15 -17.82
N SER A 570 2.26 -0.20 -16.90
CA SER A 570 1.18 0.72 -16.53
C SER A 570 0.74 1.60 -17.69
N ALA A 571 1.70 2.14 -18.45
CA ALA A 571 1.41 2.93 -19.63
C ALA A 571 0.62 2.12 -20.67
N MET A 572 0.98 0.86 -20.88
CA MET A 572 0.24 -0.02 -21.79
C MET A 572 -1.21 -0.19 -21.34
N VAL A 573 -1.45 -0.50 -20.06
CA VAL A 573 -2.81 -0.68 -19.53
C VAL A 573 -3.62 0.62 -19.67
N VAL A 574 -3.05 1.77 -19.29
CA VAL A 574 -3.74 3.08 -19.38
C VAL A 574 -4.10 3.43 -20.83
N LEU A 575 -3.15 3.27 -21.77
CA LEU A 575 -3.39 3.56 -23.19
C LEU A 575 -4.41 2.59 -23.79
N LEU A 576 -4.39 1.31 -23.42
CA LEU A 576 -5.36 0.32 -23.88
C LEU A 576 -6.78 0.63 -23.41
N ARG A 577 -6.95 0.96 -22.13
CA ARG A 577 -8.25 1.39 -21.59
C ARG A 577 -8.76 2.63 -22.30
N ALA A 578 -7.87 3.61 -22.56
CA ALA A 578 -8.21 4.80 -23.31
C ALA A 578 -8.59 4.51 -24.78
N ALA A 579 -8.06 3.43 -25.36
CA ALA A 579 -8.38 2.93 -26.69
C ALA A 579 -9.60 1.97 -26.74
N GLY A 580 -10.29 1.78 -25.61
CA GLY A 580 -11.49 0.94 -25.48
C GLY A 580 -11.20 -0.57 -25.38
N VAL A 581 -9.99 -0.95 -24.97
CA VAL A 581 -9.59 -2.36 -24.77
C VAL A 581 -9.48 -2.64 -23.26
N PRO A 582 -10.28 -3.58 -22.70
CA PRO A 582 -10.22 -3.89 -21.27
C PRO A 582 -8.87 -4.50 -20.92
N ALA A 583 -8.18 -3.84 -19.99
CA ALA A 583 -6.84 -4.22 -19.57
C ALA A 583 -6.70 -4.06 -18.06
N ARG A 584 -5.85 -4.85 -17.42
CA ARG A 584 -5.51 -4.72 -15.99
C ARG A 584 -4.02 -4.89 -15.78
N LEU A 585 -3.54 -4.42 -14.64
CA LEU A 585 -2.18 -4.69 -14.23
C LEU A 585 -2.17 -5.90 -13.30
N ALA A 586 -1.29 -6.85 -13.56
CA ALA A 586 -0.99 -7.96 -12.66
C ALA A 586 0.42 -7.78 -12.09
N ALA A 587 0.64 -8.26 -10.88
CA ALA A 587 1.97 -8.36 -10.28
C ALA A 587 2.19 -9.74 -9.69
N GLY A 588 3.44 -10.19 -9.71
CA GLY A 588 3.84 -11.47 -9.19
C GLY A 588 5.29 -11.77 -9.54
N ILE A 589 5.60 -13.03 -9.85
CA ILE A 589 6.97 -13.47 -10.12
C ILE A 589 7.06 -13.90 -11.57
N ALA A 590 8.09 -13.40 -12.26
CA ALA A 590 8.48 -13.87 -13.58
C ALA A 590 9.80 -14.62 -13.48
N LEU A 591 9.80 -15.89 -13.90
CA LEU A 591 10.98 -16.75 -13.93
C LEU A 591 11.31 -17.13 -15.35
N ALA A 592 12.60 -17.28 -15.62
CA ALA A 592 13.16 -17.80 -16.84
C ALA A 592 13.89 -19.12 -16.56
N PRO A 593 14.16 -19.97 -17.59
CA PRO A 593 14.91 -21.22 -17.40
C PRO A 593 16.26 -21.04 -16.67
N ARG A 594 16.90 -19.88 -16.82
CA ARG A 594 18.15 -19.52 -16.11
C ARG A 594 18.03 -19.43 -14.59
N ASP A 595 16.81 -19.26 -14.07
CA ASP A 595 16.54 -19.14 -12.64
C ASP A 595 16.35 -20.52 -11.97
N TYR A 596 16.32 -21.59 -12.77
CA TYR A 596 16.20 -22.97 -12.31
C TYR A 596 17.55 -23.51 -11.79
N ASP A 597 17.54 -24.08 -10.59
CA ASP A 597 18.68 -24.78 -10.00
C ASP A 597 18.49 -26.29 -10.15
N GLU A 598 19.30 -26.90 -11.02
CA GLU A 598 19.28 -28.35 -11.30
C GLU A 598 19.56 -29.21 -10.06
N ASN A 599 20.36 -28.72 -9.10
CA ASN A 599 20.68 -29.48 -7.88
C ASN A 599 19.48 -29.50 -6.93
N GLN A 600 18.77 -28.38 -6.82
CA GLN A 600 17.58 -28.25 -5.97
C GLN A 600 16.30 -28.75 -6.66
N LYS A 601 16.34 -28.97 -7.98
CA LYS A 601 15.18 -29.23 -8.84
C LYS A 601 14.06 -28.20 -8.63
N ALA A 602 14.46 -26.93 -8.52
CA ALA A 602 13.56 -25.83 -8.18
C ALA A 602 14.05 -24.52 -8.78
N TYR A 603 13.12 -23.61 -9.10
CA TYR A 603 13.45 -22.22 -9.36
C TYR A 603 13.76 -21.50 -8.06
N ARG A 604 14.86 -20.75 -8.08
CA ARG A 604 15.24 -19.86 -6.98
C ARG A 604 14.60 -18.51 -7.18
N VAL A 605 13.72 -18.14 -6.25
CA VAL A 605 13.10 -16.82 -6.26
C VAL A 605 13.84 -15.89 -5.32
N THR A 606 14.32 -14.78 -5.85
CA THR A 606 14.89 -13.67 -5.10
C THR A 606 13.94 -12.49 -5.11
N ALA A 607 14.19 -11.53 -4.22
CA ALA A 607 13.46 -10.27 -4.16
C ALA A 607 13.36 -9.51 -5.49
N ASN A 608 14.30 -9.72 -6.42
CA ASN A 608 14.42 -8.94 -7.65
C ASN A 608 13.59 -9.49 -8.83
N GLN A 609 12.94 -10.63 -8.67
CA GLN A 609 12.13 -11.27 -9.72
C GLN A 609 10.64 -10.91 -9.64
N VAL A 610 10.28 -9.97 -8.75
CA VAL A 610 8.93 -9.40 -8.75
C VAL A 610 8.75 -8.54 -10.00
N LEU A 611 7.71 -8.83 -10.76
CA LEU A 611 7.40 -8.14 -12.00
C LEU A 611 5.94 -7.72 -12.02
N ALA A 612 5.66 -6.58 -12.65
CA ALA A 612 4.32 -6.18 -13.02
C ALA A 612 4.16 -6.27 -14.55
N TRP A 613 3.05 -6.84 -15.00
CA TRP A 613 2.74 -7.01 -16.42
C TRP A 613 1.28 -6.61 -16.74
N PRO A 614 1.02 -6.08 -17.93
CA PRO A 614 -0.32 -5.95 -18.49
C PRO A 614 -0.96 -7.32 -18.74
N GLU A 615 -2.23 -7.44 -18.38
CA GLU A 615 -3.12 -8.49 -18.86
C GLU A 615 -4.26 -7.84 -19.64
N VAL A 616 -4.59 -8.40 -20.80
CA VAL A 616 -5.65 -7.90 -21.70
C VAL A 616 -6.74 -8.95 -21.80
N TYR A 617 -7.99 -8.51 -21.64
CA TYR A 617 -9.12 -9.42 -21.72
C TYR A 617 -9.57 -9.62 -23.17
N PHE A 618 -9.64 -10.87 -23.58
CA PHE A 618 -10.20 -11.28 -24.87
C PHE A 618 -11.39 -12.22 -24.64
N PRO A 619 -12.55 -11.97 -25.25
CA PRO A 619 -13.69 -12.88 -25.12
C PRO A 619 -13.28 -14.31 -25.45
N ARG A 620 -13.78 -15.28 -24.68
CA ARG A 620 -13.48 -16.73 -24.75
C ARG A 620 -12.08 -17.14 -24.29
N TRP A 621 -11.12 -16.23 -24.21
CA TRP A 621 -9.74 -16.52 -23.82
C TRP A 621 -9.37 -15.98 -22.42
N GLY A 622 -10.20 -15.10 -21.87
CA GLY A 622 -9.97 -14.46 -20.58
C GLY A 622 -8.80 -13.48 -20.62
N TRP A 623 -8.01 -13.44 -19.54
CA TRP A 623 -6.88 -12.52 -19.39
C TRP A 623 -5.60 -13.08 -19.98
N VAL A 624 -5.09 -12.44 -21.04
CA VAL A 624 -3.84 -12.80 -21.72
C VAL A 624 -2.73 -11.83 -21.30
N PRO A 625 -1.60 -12.30 -20.75
CA PRO A 625 -0.49 -11.44 -20.37
C PRO A 625 0.32 -10.95 -21.58
N PHE A 626 0.86 -9.73 -21.51
CA PHE A 626 1.73 -9.15 -22.53
C PHE A 626 2.99 -8.57 -21.92
N LEU A 627 4.16 -9.15 -22.19
CA LEU A 627 5.41 -8.62 -21.67
C LEU A 627 6.09 -7.67 -22.67
N ILE A 628 6.55 -6.53 -22.14
CA ILE A 628 7.18 -5.45 -22.91
C ILE A 628 8.62 -5.24 -22.39
N THR A 629 9.43 -6.29 -22.47
CA THR A 629 10.85 -6.26 -22.12
C THR A 629 11.71 -6.17 -23.39
N GLU A 630 12.87 -5.52 -23.30
CA GLU A 630 13.85 -5.46 -24.39
C GLU A 630 14.51 -6.83 -24.57
N GLY A 631 14.63 -7.28 -25.82
CA GLY A 631 15.33 -8.53 -26.17
C GLY A 631 14.54 -9.83 -25.95
N GLU A 632 13.40 -9.79 -25.28
CA GLU A 632 12.51 -10.95 -25.11
C GLU A 632 11.24 -10.77 -25.97
N GLU A 633 11.38 -11.01 -27.28
CA GLU A 633 10.26 -11.59 -28.06
C GLU A 633 9.72 -12.88 -27.39
N ALA A 634 10.55 -13.48 -26.53
CA ALA A 634 10.42 -14.77 -25.89
C ALA A 634 9.64 -14.80 -24.56
N LEU A 635 8.55 -14.06 -24.38
CA LEU A 635 7.55 -14.46 -23.35
C LEU A 635 6.11 -14.55 -23.88
N ASN A 636 5.84 -14.00 -25.06
CA ASN A 636 4.67 -14.38 -25.85
C ASN A 636 4.97 -15.54 -26.84
N LEU A 637 6.21 -16.03 -26.89
CA LEU A 637 6.67 -17.03 -27.88
C LEU A 637 7.28 -18.36 -27.34
N PRO A 638 7.78 -18.55 -26.09
CA PRO A 638 8.30 -19.86 -25.68
C PRO A 638 7.19 -20.88 -25.41
N TYR A 639 5.95 -20.39 -25.27
CA TYR A 639 4.78 -21.21 -25.06
C TYR A 639 4.06 -21.59 -26.37
N GLN A 640 4.75 -21.53 -27.52
CA GLN A 640 4.25 -22.06 -28.80
C GLN A 640 4.10 -23.59 -28.85
N TYR A 641 4.15 -24.29 -27.71
CA TYR A 641 3.82 -25.71 -27.58
C TYR A 641 2.64 -25.97 -26.62
N GLY A 642 1.74 -25.00 -26.45
CA GLY A 642 0.51 -25.16 -25.67
C GLY A 642 -0.69 -25.53 -26.53
N LEU A 643 -1.33 -26.66 -26.21
CA LEU A 643 -2.60 -27.12 -26.79
C LEU A 643 -3.71 -26.05 -26.66
N PRO A 644 -4.72 -26.05 -27.55
CA PRO A 644 -5.82 -25.10 -27.48
C PRO A 644 -6.53 -25.14 -26.12
N VAL A 645 -6.72 -23.98 -25.50
CA VAL A 645 -7.61 -23.85 -24.34
C VAL A 645 -9.04 -24.16 -24.83
N PRO A 646 -9.82 -25.01 -24.14
CA PRO A 646 -11.22 -25.22 -24.50
C PRO A 646 -11.97 -23.90 -24.50
N ALA A 647 -12.69 -23.64 -25.60
CA ALA A 647 -13.64 -22.55 -25.64
C ALA A 647 -14.69 -22.75 -24.54
N GLY A 648 -14.93 -21.72 -23.71
CA GLY A 648 -15.91 -21.76 -22.62
C GLY A 648 -15.30 -21.53 -21.25
N LEU A 649 -14.11 -22.12 -20.99
CA LEU A 649 -13.49 -22.18 -19.67
C LEU A 649 -13.26 -20.81 -18.99
N PHE A 650 -13.06 -19.77 -19.79
CA PHE A 650 -12.85 -18.39 -19.34
C PHE A 650 -13.66 -17.36 -20.14
N GLY A 651 -14.76 -17.81 -20.77
CA GLY A 651 -15.76 -16.93 -21.37
C GLY A 651 -16.96 -16.76 -20.43
N PRO A 652 -18.02 -16.01 -20.83
CA PRO A 652 -19.28 -16.03 -20.11
C PRO A 652 -19.77 -17.48 -20.03
N LEU A 653 -19.68 -18.05 -18.83
CA LEU A 653 -20.05 -19.43 -18.55
C LEU A 653 -21.56 -19.58 -18.71
N GLY A 654 -21.99 -20.38 -19.68
CA GLY A 654 -23.40 -20.69 -19.93
C GLY A 654 -23.79 -22.06 -19.38
N PRO A 655 -25.09 -22.39 -19.37
CA PRO A 655 -25.61 -23.67 -18.86
C PRO A 655 -25.11 -24.92 -19.60
N GLU A 656 -24.46 -24.75 -20.76
CA GLU A 656 -23.87 -25.84 -21.56
C GLU A 656 -22.37 -26.10 -21.26
N ASP A 657 -21.75 -25.35 -20.34
CA ASP A 657 -20.33 -25.51 -20.02
C ASP A 657 -20.09 -26.74 -19.11
N THR A 658 -19.40 -27.75 -19.63
CA THR A 658 -19.12 -29.01 -18.92
C THR A 658 -18.23 -28.81 -17.70
N LEU A 659 -17.40 -27.76 -17.69
CA LEU A 659 -16.55 -27.41 -16.53
C LEU A 659 -17.38 -27.14 -15.28
N LEU A 660 -18.50 -26.43 -15.42
CA LEU A 660 -19.41 -26.13 -14.32
C LEU A 660 -20.13 -27.38 -13.83
N GLN A 661 -20.52 -28.29 -14.73
CA GLN A 661 -21.12 -29.57 -14.36
C GLN A 661 -20.15 -30.44 -13.55
N GLU A 662 -18.87 -30.51 -13.95
CA GLU A 662 -17.87 -31.26 -13.19
C GLU A 662 -17.59 -30.63 -11.80
N ILE A 663 -17.59 -29.29 -11.70
CA ILE A 663 -17.52 -28.57 -10.40
C ILE A 663 -18.73 -28.92 -9.51
N LEU A 664 -19.93 -29.00 -10.12
CA LEU A 664 -21.21 -29.24 -9.45
C LEU A 664 -21.35 -30.67 -8.90
N GLU A 665 -20.72 -31.67 -9.52
CA GLU A 665 -20.85 -33.08 -9.12
C GLU A 665 -20.04 -33.46 -7.87
N GLY A 666 -19.05 -32.62 -7.48
CA GLY A 666 -18.08 -32.95 -6.43
C GLY A 666 -18.08 -32.06 -5.18
N THR A 667 -19.02 -31.11 -5.04
CA THR A 667 -18.97 -30.10 -3.95
C THR A 667 -20.27 -30.01 -3.14
N ASP A 668 -20.13 -29.98 -1.81
CA ASP A 668 -21.18 -29.44 -0.94
C ASP A 668 -21.21 -27.92 -1.19
N LEU A 669 -22.34 -27.39 -1.66
CA LEU A 669 -22.48 -25.97 -1.92
C LEU A 669 -22.38 -25.16 -0.60
N PRO A 670 -21.58 -24.08 -0.55
CA PRO A 670 -21.29 -23.35 0.69
C PRO A 670 -22.46 -22.55 1.27
#